data_AF-A0A4S2EMQ6-F1
#
_entry.id   AF-A0A4S2EMQ6-F1
#
_cell.length_a   1.000
_cell.length_b   1.000
_cell.length_c   1.000
_cell.angle_alpha   90.00
_cell.angle_beta   90.00
_cell.angle_gamma   90.00
#
_symmetry.space_group_name_H-M   'P 1'
#
loop_
_entity.id
_entity.type
_entity.pdbx_description
1 polymer ?
#
loop_
_entity_poly.entity_id
_entity_poly.type
_entity_poly.pdbx_seq_one_letter_code
_entity_poly.pdbx_strand_id
1 'polypeptide(L)'
;MNRKSLAILEYDKIKHKLFQHATTEMGKRQVKRLSPSTDLDEIQVKLLQTKDGADILRLKGGVPIPQLTLITDHLKRLEIGATLNGKELAEISQVLRSANEVHRFFMALADEKVELNYLYELEEQLETLPQLAKRLQVSLEADGYVTDDASSLLRSLRRQISTTEATIRNRLVALTRGNNAKYLSGANVTIRNDRYVIPVRAEHKGKFGGIVHDQSSSGQTYFIEPREIVELNNRLKQEQVAEKEEILRILRELSEETMPYTAELAHDAKILGEFDFINAKAKYAKELKATQPLLSEQKDIYLRQVWHPLLEMDKAVKNDIILGKDYQAMVITGPNTGGKTITLKTLGLVQMMGQSGLFIPAFENSRIGVFKDIFADIGDEQSIEQSLSTFSSHMTNIVNILERVDQDSLVLFDELGAGTDPQEGAALAIAILDAIGASGAYVLATTHYPELKTYGFERTQTINASMEFNEETLRPTYRLLIGIPGQSNAFNISERLGLSQTIVTAARNLVAKDSQDLNNMIADLVAKRRQAEEEAISLQANLDEAQKLHHDLATAYERFVNEREQMQDQAKQKANEIVEQAKRKADEIISELRALKQNAATQIKENELIDAKANLNALEQKRALKKNKVLKRAKRKQAFKPNDDVMVTSYGQRGVLVQKVGEHVWEVQLGILKMKIDEADLEKINVESKKVKRAGTVLRSAKTSHVSPQLDLRGKRYEEAMTEVDRYIDAAILAGYPSVTIVHGKGTGALRQGITQYLQSNRAVKSFNFAAPNNGGNGATVVYFR
;
A
#
# COMPACT_ATOMS: atom_id res chain seq x y z
N MET A 1 16.50 24.80 9.54
CA MET A 1 16.68 24.12 8.24
C MET A 1 17.30 25.00 7.17
N ASN A 2 18.46 24.59 6.67
CA ASN A 2 19.28 25.27 5.67
C ASN A 2 18.58 25.44 4.29
N ARG A 3 18.49 26.69 3.79
CA ARG A 3 17.90 27.01 2.47
C ARG A 3 18.64 26.35 1.30
N LYS A 4 19.97 26.17 1.41
CA LYS A 4 20.77 25.52 0.38
C LYS A 4 20.34 24.06 0.19
N SER A 5 20.09 23.34 1.28
CA SER A 5 19.63 21.95 1.23
C SER A 5 18.24 21.81 0.60
N LEU A 6 17.32 22.75 0.87
CA LEU A 6 15.98 22.76 0.26
C LEU A 6 16.07 22.88 -1.28
N ALA A 7 17.00 23.70 -1.78
CA ALA A 7 17.24 23.86 -3.21
C ALA A 7 17.89 22.61 -3.82
N ILE A 8 18.95 22.07 -3.19
CA ILE A 8 19.67 20.88 -3.65
C ILE A 8 18.77 19.64 -3.73
N LEU A 9 17.88 19.47 -2.74
CA LEU A 9 16.91 18.37 -2.70
C LEU A 9 15.64 18.65 -3.52
N GLU A 10 15.57 19.81 -4.17
CA GLU A 10 14.48 20.19 -5.08
C GLU A 10 13.11 20.24 -4.39
N TYR A 11 13.06 20.62 -3.11
CA TYR A 11 11.84 20.69 -2.31
C TYR A 11 10.79 21.64 -2.91
N ASP A 12 11.23 22.69 -3.61
CA ASP A 12 10.33 23.60 -4.32
C ASP A 12 9.51 22.90 -5.42
N LYS A 13 10.01 21.81 -6.01
CA LYS A 13 9.22 21.00 -6.97
C LYS A 13 8.06 20.29 -6.27
N ILE A 14 8.24 19.84 -5.02
CA ILE A 14 7.15 19.27 -4.21
C ILE A 14 6.11 20.34 -3.90
N LYS A 15 6.55 21.54 -3.49
CA LYS A 15 5.65 22.67 -3.27
C LYS A 15 4.89 23.04 -4.53
N HIS A 16 5.53 23.02 -5.70
CA HIS A 16 4.88 23.30 -6.97
C HIS A 16 3.79 22.25 -7.31
N LYS A 17 4.07 20.96 -7.11
CA LYS A 17 3.04 19.91 -7.29
C LYS A 17 1.87 20.08 -6.32
N LEU A 18 2.16 20.34 -5.04
CA LEU A 18 1.13 20.60 -4.03
C LEU A 18 0.29 21.86 -4.36
N PHE A 19 0.92 22.89 -4.91
CA PHE A 19 0.26 24.15 -5.28
C PHE A 19 -0.84 23.96 -6.32
N GLN A 20 -0.70 22.98 -7.22
CA GLN A 20 -1.70 22.66 -8.24
C GLN A 20 -3.00 22.10 -7.64
N HIS A 21 -2.96 21.59 -6.40
CA HIS A 21 -4.12 21.03 -5.69
C HIS A 21 -4.88 22.04 -4.82
N ALA A 22 -4.30 23.21 -4.54
CA ALA A 22 -4.91 24.27 -3.74
C ALA A 22 -5.79 25.19 -4.61
N THR A 23 -7.04 25.42 -4.20
CA THR A 23 -8.00 26.21 -4.98
C THR A 23 -8.01 27.68 -4.59
N THR A 24 -7.91 27.98 -3.29
CA THR A 24 -7.99 29.33 -2.72
C THR A 24 -6.65 30.05 -2.76
N GLU A 25 -6.67 31.38 -2.85
CA GLU A 25 -5.43 32.17 -2.79
C GLU A 25 -4.75 32.08 -1.40
N MET A 26 -5.51 31.87 -0.34
CA MET A 26 -4.98 31.64 1.00
C MET A 26 -4.29 30.28 1.14
N GLY A 27 -4.92 29.19 0.68
CA GLY A 27 -4.30 27.86 0.64
C GLY A 27 -3.03 27.85 -0.19
N LYS A 28 -3.04 28.49 -1.36
CA LYS A 28 -1.84 28.70 -2.21
C LYS A 28 -0.72 29.46 -1.49
N ARG A 29 -1.04 30.48 -0.69
CA ARG A 29 -0.05 31.19 0.15
C ARG A 29 0.53 30.28 1.22
N GLN A 30 -0.27 29.40 1.83
CA GLN A 30 0.22 28.42 2.80
C GLN A 30 1.17 27.42 2.15
N VAL A 31 0.85 26.90 0.95
CA VAL A 31 1.78 26.05 0.18
C VAL A 31 3.10 26.76 -0.08
N LYS A 32 3.06 28.05 -0.47
CA LYS A 32 4.29 28.85 -0.69
C LYS A 32 5.12 29.06 0.57
N ARG A 33 4.49 29.14 1.75
CA ARG A 33 5.18 29.29 3.04
C ARG A 33 5.58 27.95 3.67
N LEU A 34 5.10 26.83 3.13
CA LEU A 34 5.40 25.50 3.62
C LEU A 34 6.90 25.28 3.70
N SER A 35 7.34 24.88 4.89
CA SER A 35 8.72 24.55 5.22
C SER A 35 8.73 23.47 6.30
N PRO A 36 9.78 22.64 6.35
CA PRO A 36 9.93 21.64 7.41
C PRO A 36 10.03 22.30 8.78
N SER A 37 9.25 21.79 9.75
CA SER A 37 9.39 22.16 11.16
C SER A 37 10.43 21.26 11.85
N THR A 38 10.92 21.74 12.99
CA THR A 38 11.82 21.00 13.89
C THR A 38 11.13 20.63 15.21
N ASP A 39 9.90 21.07 15.41
CA ASP A 39 9.09 20.80 16.60
C ASP A 39 8.22 19.56 16.36
N LEU A 40 8.39 18.55 17.20
CA LEU A 40 7.70 17.26 17.07
C LEU A 40 6.18 17.43 17.20
N ASP A 41 5.71 18.25 18.15
CA ASP A 41 4.29 18.45 18.40
C ASP A 41 3.63 19.17 17.23
N GLU A 42 4.31 20.18 16.67
CA GLU A 42 3.83 20.89 15.48
C GLU A 42 3.74 19.96 14.26
N ILE A 43 4.74 19.09 14.05
CA ILE A 43 4.73 18.11 12.96
C ILE A 43 3.57 17.12 13.16
N GLN A 44 3.37 16.64 14.38
CA GLN A 44 2.30 15.70 14.71
C GLN A 44 0.93 16.30 14.41
N VAL A 45 0.67 17.54 14.84
CA VAL A 45 -0.57 18.26 14.52
C VAL A 45 -0.76 18.40 13.01
N LYS A 46 0.27 18.80 12.26
CA LYS A 46 0.16 18.93 10.80
C LYS A 46 -0.10 17.60 10.09
N LEU A 47 0.43 16.50 10.60
CA LEU A 47 0.18 15.15 10.09
C LEU A 47 -1.25 14.68 10.40
N LEU A 48 -1.77 14.97 11.60
CA LEU A 48 -3.16 14.68 11.96
C LEU A 48 -4.14 15.48 11.10
N GLN A 49 -3.87 16.75 10.85
CA GLN A 49 -4.64 17.54 9.88
C GLN A 49 -4.67 16.90 8.49
N THR A 50 -3.52 16.43 7.99
CA THR A 50 -3.43 15.75 6.69
C THR A 50 -4.20 14.42 6.70
N LYS A 51 -4.17 13.70 7.82
CA LYS A 51 -4.90 12.45 8.02
C LYS A 51 -6.41 12.66 7.94
N ASP A 52 -6.94 13.59 8.72
CA ASP A 52 -8.36 13.94 8.69
C ASP A 52 -8.79 14.37 7.28
N GLY A 53 -7.98 15.20 6.61
CA GLY A 53 -8.21 15.57 5.21
C GLY A 53 -8.24 14.36 4.26
N ALA A 54 -7.34 13.40 4.44
CA ALA A 54 -7.29 12.17 3.64
C ALA A 54 -8.49 11.26 3.89
N ASP A 55 -8.94 11.14 5.15
CA ASP A 55 -10.14 10.38 5.52
C ASP A 55 -11.41 11.02 4.97
N ILE A 56 -11.57 12.35 5.09
CA ILE A 56 -12.68 13.08 4.46
C ILE A 56 -12.64 12.94 2.94
N LEU A 57 -11.46 13.02 2.31
CA LEU A 57 -11.32 12.82 0.87
C LEU A 57 -11.76 11.42 0.43
N ARG A 58 -11.50 10.40 1.25
CA ARG A 58 -11.90 9.01 0.98
C ARG A 58 -13.40 8.79 1.19
N LEU A 59 -13.99 9.39 2.22
CA LEU A 59 -15.40 9.18 2.60
C LEU A 59 -16.37 10.06 1.79
N LYS A 60 -16.03 11.33 1.55
CA LYS A 60 -16.94 12.35 1.00
C LYS A 60 -16.39 13.09 -0.23
N GLY A 61 -15.13 12.88 -0.61
CA GLY A 61 -14.52 13.58 -1.76
C GLY A 61 -13.82 14.90 -1.41
N GLY A 62 -13.67 15.22 -0.12
CA GLY A 62 -12.97 16.39 0.40
C GLY A 62 -13.92 17.45 0.95
N VAL A 63 -13.38 18.46 1.64
CA VAL A 63 -14.17 19.59 2.15
C VAL A 63 -14.63 20.47 0.96
N PRO A 64 -15.92 20.86 0.86
CA PRO A 64 -16.44 21.61 -0.28
C PRO A 64 -16.02 23.08 -0.22
N ILE A 65 -14.85 23.40 -0.79
CA ILE A 65 -14.31 24.76 -0.80
C ILE A 65 -14.21 25.26 -2.24
N PRO A 66 -15.01 26.28 -2.62
CA PRO A 66 -14.91 26.87 -3.95
C PRO A 66 -13.65 27.73 -4.07
N GLN A 67 -13.39 28.23 -5.27
CA GLN A 67 -12.30 29.18 -5.47
C GLN A 67 -12.65 30.50 -4.76
N LEU A 68 -11.83 30.86 -3.76
CA LEU A 68 -11.97 32.10 -3.00
C LEU A 68 -10.86 33.08 -3.36
N THR A 69 -11.26 34.34 -3.60
CA THR A 69 -10.35 35.48 -3.76
C THR A 69 -9.87 35.98 -2.40
N LEU A 70 -8.81 36.77 -2.42
CA LEU A 70 -8.26 37.36 -1.21
C LEU A 70 -9.01 38.65 -0.85
N ILE A 71 -9.78 38.61 0.24
CA ILE A 71 -10.58 39.76 0.68
C ILE A 71 -9.82 40.73 1.60
N THR A 72 -8.54 40.49 1.92
CA THR A 72 -7.76 41.30 2.88
C THR A 72 -7.76 42.80 2.56
N ASP A 73 -7.66 43.16 1.27
CA ASP A 73 -7.64 44.57 0.86
C ASP A 73 -9.03 45.21 0.93
N HIS A 74 -10.10 44.43 0.72
CA HIS A 74 -11.48 44.90 0.89
C HIS A 74 -11.79 45.17 2.37
N LEU A 75 -11.36 44.28 3.26
CA LEU A 75 -11.55 44.43 4.70
C LEU A 75 -10.83 45.67 5.24
N LYS A 76 -9.57 45.91 4.84
CA LYS A 76 -8.83 47.14 5.20
C LYS A 76 -9.52 48.42 4.72
N ARG A 77 -10.17 48.38 3.55
CA ARG A 77 -10.95 49.51 3.04
C ARG A 77 -12.21 49.74 3.86
N LEU A 78 -12.90 48.68 4.30
CA LEU A 78 -14.03 48.78 5.21
C LEU A 78 -13.62 49.36 6.57
N GLU A 79 -12.49 48.94 7.13
CA GLU A 79 -11.97 49.43 8.43
C GLU A 79 -11.75 50.96 8.45
N ILE A 80 -11.34 51.55 7.32
CA ILE A 80 -11.18 53.01 7.17
C ILE A 80 -12.46 53.73 6.77
N GLY A 81 -13.61 53.04 6.76
CA GLY A 81 -14.92 53.61 6.44
C GLY A 81 -15.20 53.80 4.95
N ALA A 82 -14.45 53.15 4.06
CA ALA A 82 -14.69 53.26 2.62
C ALA A 82 -15.87 52.38 2.16
N THR A 83 -16.61 52.86 1.17
CA THR A 83 -17.65 52.06 0.50
C THR A 83 -17.00 51.07 -0.47
N LEU A 84 -17.42 49.81 -0.40
CA LEU A 84 -17.01 48.77 -1.33
C LEU A 84 -17.90 48.77 -2.58
N ASN A 85 -17.34 48.33 -3.70
CA ASN A 85 -18.14 48.11 -4.90
C ASN A 85 -18.87 46.75 -4.84
N GLY A 86 -19.80 46.53 -5.77
CA GLY A 86 -20.61 45.30 -5.80
C GLY A 86 -19.78 44.02 -5.92
N LYS A 87 -18.67 44.04 -6.67
CA LYS A 87 -17.79 42.88 -6.81
C LYS A 87 -17.08 42.53 -5.51
N GLU A 88 -16.55 43.54 -4.81
CA GLU A 88 -15.88 43.34 -3.52
C GLU A 88 -16.84 42.77 -2.46
N LEU A 89 -18.08 43.26 -2.41
CA LEU A 89 -19.11 42.73 -1.52
C LEU A 89 -19.58 41.32 -1.94
N ALA A 90 -19.62 41.00 -3.23
CA ALA A 90 -19.90 39.65 -3.71
C ALA A 90 -18.80 38.66 -3.32
N GLU A 91 -17.53 39.07 -3.34
CA GLU A 91 -16.41 38.26 -2.87
C GLU A 91 -16.47 38.01 -1.34
N ILE A 92 -16.90 38.99 -0.55
CA ILE A 92 -17.18 38.80 0.89
C ILE A 92 -18.38 37.84 1.10
N SER A 93 -19.46 38.03 0.33
CA SER A 93 -20.64 37.15 0.34
C SER A 93 -20.26 35.70 0.02
N GLN A 94 -19.30 35.49 -0.89
CA GLN A 94 -18.77 34.19 -1.24
C GLN A 94 -18.07 33.51 -0.05
N VAL A 95 -17.25 34.24 0.71
CA VAL A 95 -16.57 33.73 1.92
C VAL A 95 -17.59 33.30 2.97
N LEU A 96 -18.59 34.15 3.27
CA LEU A 96 -19.66 33.83 4.22
C LEU A 96 -20.47 32.61 3.81
N ARG A 97 -20.77 32.47 2.51
CA ARG A 97 -21.48 31.30 1.99
C ARG A 97 -20.65 30.04 2.17
N SER A 98 -19.35 30.11 1.86
CA SER A 98 -18.43 28.99 2.02
C SER A 98 -18.23 28.58 3.48
N ALA A 99 -18.14 29.54 4.41
CA ALA A 99 -18.09 29.25 5.85
C ALA A 99 -19.34 28.46 6.29
N ASN A 100 -20.54 28.91 5.89
CA ASN A 100 -21.78 28.21 6.19
C ASN A 100 -21.89 26.81 5.54
N GLU A 101 -21.39 26.65 4.31
CA GLU A 101 -21.39 25.36 3.61
C GLU A 101 -20.44 24.36 4.28
N VAL A 102 -19.26 24.81 4.70
CA VAL A 102 -18.29 24.01 5.45
C VAL A 102 -18.86 23.63 6.82
N HIS A 103 -19.47 24.56 7.56
CA HIS A 103 -20.13 24.27 8.83
C HIS A 103 -21.19 23.17 8.70
N ARG A 104 -22.08 23.28 7.69
CA ARG A 104 -23.09 22.23 7.42
C ARG A 104 -22.48 20.89 7.04
N PHE A 105 -21.37 20.91 6.29
CA PHE A 105 -20.67 19.70 5.90
C PHE A 105 -20.11 18.95 7.12
N PHE A 106 -19.50 19.66 8.06
CA PHE A 106 -18.98 19.07 9.30
C PHE A 106 -20.09 18.60 10.25
N MET A 107 -21.21 19.33 10.33
CA MET A 107 -22.41 18.86 11.05
C MET A 107 -22.90 17.50 10.51
N ALA A 108 -22.97 17.35 9.19
CA ALA A 108 -23.36 16.07 8.58
C ALA A 108 -22.36 14.94 8.85
N LEU A 109 -21.05 15.25 8.90
CA LEU A 109 -20.02 14.27 9.28
C LEU A 109 -20.16 13.82 10.74
N ALA A 110 -20.49 14.75 11.64
CA ALA A 110 -20.70 14.47 13.05
C ALA A 110 -21.95 13.58 13.26
N ASP A 111 -23.03 13.83 12.53
CA ASP A 111 -24.25 12.99 12.54
C ASP A 111 -23.96 11.56 12.08
N GLU A 112 -23.04 11.39 11.12
CA GLU A 112 -22.57 10.07 10.65
C GLU A 112 -21.53 9.42 11.57
N LYS A 113 -21.16 10.07 12.69
CA LYS A 113 -20.16 9.62 13.68
C LYS A 113 -18.78 9.38 13.07
N VAL A 114 -18.38 10.23 12.11
CA VAL A 114 -17.01 10.20 11.56
C VAL A 114 -16.05 10.78 12.60
N GLU A 115 -15.10 9.98 13.08
CA GLU A 115 -14.08 10.42 14.01
C GLU A 115 -12.97 11.19 13.27
N LEU A 116 -12.70 12.42 13.70
CA LEU A 116 -11.61 13.28 13.22
C LEU A 116 -10.78 13.75 14.41
N ASN A 117 -9.50 14.01 14.21
CA ASN A 117 -8.56 14.31 15.28
C ASN A 117 -8.41 15.82 15.54
N TYR A 118 -8.55 16.66 14.50
CA TYR A 118 -8.25 18.09 14.55
C TYR A 118 -9.29 18.94 13.80
N LEU A 119 -9.85 18.44 12.70
CA LEU A 119 -10.66 19.29 11.82
C LEU A 119 -11.98 19.78 12.45
N TYR A 120 -12.51 19.10 13.48
CA TYR A 120 -13.64 19.61 14.26
C TYR A 120 -13.26 20.84 15.09
N GLU A 121 -12.10 20.84 15.76
CA GLU A 121 -11.62 22.01 16.52
C GLU A 121 -11.36 23.23 15.62
N LEU A 122 -10.96 22.99 14.36
CA LEU A 122 -10.78 24.04 13.37
C LEU A 122 -12.13 24.58 12.86
N GLU A 123 -13.14 23.71 12.77
CA GLU A 123 -14.48 24.08 12.34
C GLU A 123 -15.25 24.88 13.41
N GLU A 124 -15.06 24.55 14.69
CA GLU A 124 -15.64 25.31 15.81
C GLU A 124 -15.19 26.78 15.86
N GLN A 125 -14.07 27.11 15.22
CA GLN A 125 -13.57 28.48 15.09
C GLN A 125 -14.26 29.27 13.97
N LEU A 126 -15.06 28.65 13.10
CA LEU A 126 -15.80 29.36 12.05
C LEU A 126 -16.97 30.13 12.65
N GLU A 127 -17.06 31.41 12.32
CA GLU A 127 -18.13 32.27 12.80
C GLU A 127 -19.23 32.41 11.75
N THR A 128 -20.31 31.65 11.92
CA THR A 128 -21.44 31.78 10.99
C THR A 128 -22.18 33.11 11.20
N LEU A 129 -22.16 33.98 10.17
CA LEU A 129 -22.91 35.25 10.14
C LEU A 129 -24.16 35.14 9.22
N PRO A 130 -25.20 34.36 9.58
CA PRO A 130 -26.28 34.00 8.67
C PRO A 130 -27.15 35.17 8.24
N GLN A 131 -27.31 36.19 9.10
CA GLN A 131 -28.11 37.39 8.77
C GLN A 131 -27.43 38.22 7.68
N LEU A 132 -26.13 38.51 7.86
CA LEU A 132 -25.32 39.25 6.89
C LEU A 132 -25.18 38.46 5.59
N ALA A 133 -24.90 37.15 5.67
CA ALA A 133 -24.80 36.29 4.51
C ALA A 133 -26.08 36.31 3.66
N LYS A 134 -27.25 36.18 4.31
CA LYS A 134 -28.55 36.24 3.64
C LYS A 134 -28.80 37.62 3.03
N ARG A 135 -28.47 38.70 3.73
CA ARG A 135 -28.64 40.08 3.25
C ARG A 135 -27.81 40.34 1.99
N LEU A 136 -26.54 39.95 2.00
CA LEU A 136 -25.65 40.08 0.84
C LEU A 136 -26.11 39.19 -0.32
N GLN A 137 -26.49 37.94 -0.06
CA GLN A 137 -26.96 37.01 -1.09
C GLN A 137 -28.25 37.46 -1.79
N VAL A 138 -29.19 38.07 -1.06
CA VAL A 138 -30.41 38.62 -1.65
C VAL A 138 -30.10 39.86 -2.49
N SER A 139 -29.12 40.66 -2.08
CA SER A 139 -28.85 41.98 -2.67
C SER A 139 -27.85 41.96 -3.82
N LEU A 140 -27.02 40.93 -3.93
CA LEU A 140 -25.91 40.84 -4.88
C LEU A 140 -25.84 39.49 -5.58
N GLU A 141 -25.56 39.52 -6.88
CA GLU A 141 -25.14 38.34 -7.65
C GLU A 141 -23.63 38.09 -7.54
N ALA A 142 -23.16 36.94 -8.03
CA ALA A 142 -21.77 36.52 -7.91
C ALA A 142 -20.77 37.41 -8.69
N ASP A 143 -21.23 38.13 -9.71
CA ASP A 143 -20.41 39.08 -10.49
C ASP A 143 -20.37 40.50 -9.88
N GLY A 144 -21.15 40.74 -8.82
CA GLY A 144 -21.31 42.05 -8.18
C GLY A 144 -22.48 42.87 -8.71
N TYR A 145 -23.36 42.31 -9.53
CA TYR A 145 -24.60 42.97 -9.93
C TYR A 145 -25.56 43.10 -8.74
N VAL A 146 -26.11 44.30 -8.53
CA VAL A 146 -27.12 44.55 -7.49
C VAL A 146 -28.48 44.09 -8.00
N THR A 147 -29.11 43.18 -7.27
CA THR A 147 -30.39 42.56 -7.66
C THR A 147 -31.57 43.52 -7.50
N ASP A 148 -32.67 43.21 -8.19
CA ASP A 148 -33.96 43.90 -8.00
C ASP A 148 -34.54 43.74 -6.59
N ASP A 149 -34.06 42.74 -5.84
CA ASP A 149 -34.53 42.42 -4.50
C ASP A 149 -33.76 43.16 -3.41
N ALA A 150 -32.68 43.85 -3.77
CA ALA A 150 -31.87 44.63 -2.84
C ALA A 150 -32.66 45.78 -2.18
N SER A 151 -33.58 46.41 -2.93
CA SER A 151 -34.44 47.52 -2.48
C SER A 151 -35.73 47.60 -3.29
N SER A 152 -36.85 47.91 -2.62
CA SER A 152 -38.14 48.15 -3.29
C SER A 152 -38.09 49.36 -4.22
N LEU A 153 -37.30 50.38 -3.87
CA LEU A 153 -37.11 51.57 -4.68
C LEU A 153 -36.34 51.22 -5.97
N LEU A 154 -35.25 50.47 -5.88
CA LEU A 154 -34.47 50.03 -7.04
C LEU A 154 -35.34 49.22 -8.02
N ARG A 155 -36.14 48.28 -7.50
CA ARG A 155 -37.10 47.51 -8.31
C ARG A 155 -38.09 48.41 -9.03
N SER A 156 -38.60 49.44 -8.36
CA SER A 156 -39.54 50.39 -8.94
C SER A 156 -38.90 51.24 -10.04
N LEU A 157 -37.66 51.71 -9.83
CA LEU A 157 -36.88 52.48 -10.80
C LEU A 157 -36.58 51.66 -12.05
N ARG A 158 -36.11 50.42 -11.90
CA ARG A 158 -35.85 49.53 -13.06
C ARG A 158 -37.11 49.22 -13.87
N ARG A 159 -38.26 49.03 -13.20
CA ARG A 159 -39.55 48.89 -13.90
C ARG A 159 -39.96 50.17 -14.63
N GLN A 160 -39.74 51.34 -14.02
CA GLN A 160 -39.99 52.63 -14.67
C GLN A 160 -39.09 52.81 -15.90
N ILE A 161 -37.78 52.57 -15.77
CA ILE A 161 -36.80 52.61 -16.88
C ILE A 161 -37.27 51.72 -18.02
N SER A 162 -37.56 50.44 -17.75
CA SER A 162 -38.02 49.49 -18.77
C SER A 162 -39.32 49.95 -19.46
N THR A 163 -40.25 50.53 -18.70
CA THR A 163 -41.52 51.07 -19.22
C THR A 163 -41.29 52.32 -20.09
N THR A 164 -40.44 53.24 -19.63
CA THR A 164 -40.08 54.46 -20.35
C THR A 164 -39.34 54.11 -21.65
N GLU A 165 -38.39 53.18 -21.60
CA GLU A 165 -37.68 52.68 -22.79
C GLU A 165 -38.61 52.02 -23.80
N ALA A 166 -39.52 51.16 -23.34
CA ALA A 166 -40.51 50.53 -24.22
C ALA A 166 -41.41 51.59 -24.87
N THR A 167 -41.80 52.62 -24.13
CA THR A 167 -42.60 53.74 -24.63
C THR A 167 -41.85 54.56 -25.69
N ILE A 168 -40.59 54.91 -25.43
CA ILE A 168 -39.71 55.60 -26.38
C ILE A 168 -39.54 54.77 -27.65
N ARG A 169 -39.21 53.49 -27.51
CA ARG A 169 -39.01 52.58 -28.64
C ARG A 169 -40.26 52.44 -29.48
N ASN A 170 -41.43 52.26 -28.87
CA ASN A 170 -42.71 52.15 -29.59
C ASN A 170 -43.05 53.43 -30.36
N ARG A 171 -42.84 54.61 -29.76
CA ARG A 171 -43.07 55.89 -30.44
C ARG A 171 -42.09 56.12 -31.58
N LEU A 172 -40.80 55.83 -31.37
CA LEU A 172 -39.79 55.95 -32.42
C LEU A 172 -40.04 54.97 -33.57
N VAL A 173 -40.42 53.72 -33.29
CA VAL A 173 -40.79 52.75 -34.33
C VAL A 173 -42.04 53.19 -35.11
N ALA A 174 -43.01 53.82 -34.46
CA ALA A 174 -44.15 54.41 -35.16
C ALA A 174 -43.71 55.55 -36.12
N LEU A 175 -42.72 56.36 -35.72
CA LEU A 175 -42.15 57.42 -36.55
C LEU A 175 -41.27 56.91 -37.68
N THR A 176 -40.64 55.74 -37.54
CA THR A 176 -39.81 55.14 -38.60
C THR A 176 -40.58 54.34 -39.65
N ARG A 177 -41.88 54.10 -39.42
CA ARG A 177 -42.78 53.36 -40.34
C ARG A 177 -43.67 54.30 -41.18
N GLY A 178 -44.27 53.75 -42.23
CA GLY A 178 -45.23 54.47 -43.09
C GLY A 178 -44.59 55.59 -43.93
N ASN A 179 -45.32 56.70 -44.10
CA ASN A 179 -44.93 57.82 -44.98
C ASN A 179 -43.64 58.56 -44.56
N ASN A 180 -43.13 58.32 -43.35
CA ASN A 180 -41.92 58.96 -42.84
C ASN A 180 -40.63 58.19 -43.19
N ALA A 181 -40.73 56.92 -43.61
CA ALA A 181 -39.58 56.07 -43.91
C ALA A 181 -38.68 56.61 -45.03
N LYS A 182 -39.26 57.33 -46.01
CA LYS A 182 -38.54 57.96 -47.13
C LYS A 182 -37.54 59.06 -46.71
N TYR A 183 -37.71 59.62 -45.51
CA TYR A 183 -36.85 60.67 -44.99
C TYR A 183 -35.68 60.12 -44.15
N LEU A 184 -35.65 58.81 -43.91
CA LEU A 184 -34.68 58.14 -43.04
C LEU A 184 -33.56 57.47 -43.85
N SER A 185 -32.38 57.39 -43.26
CA SER A 185 -31.27 56.60 -43.81
C SER A 185 -31.40 55.11 -43.49
N GLY A 186 -32.28 54.75 -42.53
CA GLY A 186 -32.65 53.39 -42.15
C GLY A 186 -33.84 53.37 -41.18
N ALA A 187 -34.59 52.26 -41.14
CA ALA A 187 -35.81 52.15 -40.33
C ALA A 187 -35.56 51.76 -38.86
N ASN A 188 -34.31 51.48 -38.49
CA ASN A 188 -33.94 51.03 -37.15
C ASN A 188 -33.69 52.23 -36.23
N VAL A 189 -34.30 52.17 -35.05
CA VAL A 189 -34.00 53.09 -33.95
C VAL A 189 -32.57 52.82 -33.48
N THR A 190 -31.81 53.88 -33.22
CA THR A 190 -30.41 53.80 -32.80
C THR A 190 -30.19 54.58 -31.52
N ILE A 191 -29.12 54.26 -30.78
CA ILE A 191 -28.70 55.01 -29.61
C ILE A 191 -27.45 55.81 -29.97
N ARG A 192 -27.43 57.11 -29.63
CA ARG A 192 -26.27 58.01 -29.73
C ARG A 192 -26.18 58.85 -28.47
N ASN A 193 -24.98 58.94 -27.88
CA ASN A 193 -24.73 59.66 -26.64
C ASN A 193 -25.73 59.29 -25.52
N ASP A 194 -25.98 57.99 -25.35
CA ASP A 194 -26.98 57.41 -24.42
C ASP A 194 -28.43 57.88 -24.64
N ARG A 195 -28.78 58.37 -25.83
CA ARG A 195 -30.14 58.81 -26.18
C ARG A 195 -30.68 58.07 -27.38
N TYR A 196 -31.97 57.74 -27.33
CA TYR A 196 -32.67 57.13 -28.45
C TYR A 196 -32.94 58.18 -29.54
N VAL A 197 -32.47 57.88 -30.74
CA VAL A 197 -32.47 58.78 -31.90
C VAL A 197 -32.85 58.04 -33.19
N ILE A 198 -33.32 58.80 -34.18
CA ILE A 198 -33.61 58.30 -35.53
C ILE A 198 -32.57 58.79 -36.54
N PRO A 199 -32.09 57.93 -37.45
CA PRO A 199 -31.15 58.32 -38.50
C PRO A 199 -31.90 58.97 -39.68
N VAL A 200 -31.76 60.28 -39.82
CA VAL A 200 -32.41 61.10 -40.86
C VAL A 200 -31.41 61.45 -41.96
N ARG A 201 -31.83 61.40 -43.23
CA ARG A 201 -30.97 61.82 -44.36
C ARG A 201 -30.66 63.31 -44.25
N ALA A 202 -29.43 63.71 -44.59
CA ALA A 202 -28.97 65.09 -44.49
C ALA A 202 -29.90 66.11 -45.18
N GLU A 203 -30.47 65.73 -46.32
CA GLU A 203 -31.42 66.53 -47.11
C GLU A 203 -32.74 66.83 -46.38
N HIS A 204 -33.07 66.04 -45.37
CA HIS A 204 -34.35 66.09 -44.65
C HIS A 204 -34.21 66.33 -43.16
N LYS A 205 -33.06 66.87 -42.71
CA LYS A 205 -32.76 67.11 -41.28
C LYS A 205 -33.82 67.94 -40.53
N GLY A 206 -34.54 68.83 -41.21
CA GLY A 206 -35.58 69.68 -40.60
C GLY A 206 -36.95 69.02 -40.45
N LYS A 207 -37.17 67.81 -41.00
CA LYS A 207 -38.52 67.23 -41.15
C LYS A 207 -39.15 66.79 -39.82
N PHE A 208 -38.35 66.17 -38.95
CA PHE A 208 -38.82 65.62 -37.67
C PHE A 208 -38.68 66.62 -36.51
N GLY A 209 -37.95 67.72 -36.72
CA GLY A 209 -37.61 68.69 -35.67
C GLY A 209 -36.81 68.07 -34.52
N GLY A 210 -36.47 68.89 -33.52
CA GLY A 210 -35.76 68.44 -32.32
C GLY A 210 -34.25 68.66 -32.37
N ILE A 211 -33.49 67.83 -31.66
CA ILE A 211 -32.08 68.06 -31.35
C ILE A 211 -31.21 67.07 -32.14
N VAL A 212 -30.18 67.59 -32.80
CA VAL A 212 -29.16 66.77 -33.47
C VAL A 212 -28.11 66.36 -32.44
N HIS A 213 -27.91 65.05 -32.26
CA HIS A 213 -26.93 64.51 -31.31
C HIS A 213 -25.61 64.12 -31.95
N ASP A 214 -25.65 63.69 -33.21
CA ASP A 214 -24.47 63.19 -33.92
C ASP A 214 -24.68 63.21 -35.45
N GLN A 215 -23.59 63.10 -36.20
CA GLN A 215 -23.56 63.04 -37.66
C GLN A 215 -22.69 61.86 -38.12
N SER A 216 -23.11 61.14 -39.17
CA SER A 216 -22.28 60.06 -39.74
C SER A 216 -20.96 60.58 -40.31
N SER A 217 -19.92 59.73 -40.32
CA SER A 217 -18.60 60.08 -40.86
C SER A 217 -18.62 60.51 -42.33
N SER A 218 -19.59 60.01 -43.11
CA SER A 218 -19.84 60.42 -44.50
C SER A 218 -20.60 61.74 -44.65
N GLY A 219 -21.07 62.32 -43.54
CA GLY A 219 -21.90 63.53 -43.50
C GLY A 219 -23.34 63.36 -43.99
N GLN A 220 -23.71 62.18 -44.52
CA GLN A 220 -24.99 61.94 -45.20
C GLN A 220 -26.17 61.62 -44.27
N THR A 221 -25.91 61.25 -43.00
CA THR A 221 -26.96 60.90 -42.02
C THR A 221 -26.79 61.71 -40.75
N TYR A 222 -27.88 62.28 -40.26
CA TYR A 222 -27.96 62.99 -38.99
C TYR A 222 -28.78 62.17 -37.99
N PHE A 223 -28.27 62.03 -36.76
CA PHE A 223 -28.97 61.33 -35.69
C PHE A 223 -29.76 62.34 -34.86
N ILE A 224 -31.08 62.33 -35.04
CA ILE A 224 -31.99 63.34 -34.50
C ILE A 224 -32.87 62.74 -33.42
N GLU A 225 -32.98 63.44 -32.29
CA GLU A 225 -33.97 63.21 -31.24
C GLU A 225 -35.22 64.05 -31.53
N PRO A 226 -36.35 63.44 -31.94
CA PRO A 226 -37.57 64.18 -32.26
C PRO A 226 -38.15 64.88 -31.03
N ARG A 227 -38.80 66.02 -31.23
CA ARG A 227 -39.38 66.84 -30.15
C ARG A 227 -40.32 66.07 -29.22
N GLU A 228 -41.07 65.10 -29.76
CA GLU A 228 -42.02 64.26 -29.00
C GLU A 228 -41.35 63.26 -28.05
N ILE A 229 -40.05 63.02 -28.22
CA ILE A 229 -39.24 62.06 -27.45
C ILE A 229 -38.30 62.75 -26.48
N VAL A 230 -37.95 64.03 -26.70
CA VAL A 230 -37.03 64.80 -25.84
C VAL A 230 -37.39 64.68 -24.35
N GLU A 231 -38.66 64.88 -24.01
CA GLU A 231 -39.13 64.75 -22.61
C GLU A 231 -38.99 63.32 -22.07
N LEU A 232 -39.28 62.32 -22.88
CA LEU A 232 -39.18 60.91 -22.48
C LEU A 232 -37.72 60.48 -22.29
N ASN A 233 -36.80 60.90 -23.18
CA ASN A 233 -35.36 60.63 -23.04
C ASN A 233 -34.77 61.38 -21.84
N ASN A 234 -35.20 62.62 -21.57
CA ASN A 234 -34.79 63.36 -20.38
C ASN A 234 -35.26 62.65 -19.10
N ARG A 235 -36.53 62.20 -19.08
CA ARG A 235 -37.07 61.40 -17.99
C ARG A 235 -36.34 60.08 -17.82
N LEU A 236 -36.08 59.34 -18.90
CA LEU A 236 -35.29 58.11 -18.87
C LEU A 236 -33.90 58.36 -18.26
N LYS A 237 -33.25 59.47 -18.64
CA LYS A 237 -31.94 59.82 -18.09
C LYS A 237 -32.02 60.13 -16.59
N GLN A 238 -33.07 60.83 -16.13
CA GLN A 238 -33.31 61.07 -14.71
C GLN A 238 -33.55 59.77 -13.94
N GLU A 239 -34.38 58.87 -14.48
CA GLU A 239 -34.64 57.54 -13.90
C GLU A 239 -33.34 56.70 -13.82
N GLN A 240 -32.50 56.72 -14.85
CA GLN A 240 -31.20 56.05 -14.86
C GLN A 240 -30.19 56.65 -13.87
N VAL A 241 -30.21 57.98 -13.66
CA VAL A 241 -29.36 58.62 -12.66
C VAL A 241 -29.83 58.25 -11.25
N ALA A 242 -31.13 58.29 -11.00
CA ALA A 242 -31.72 57.86 -9.73
C ALA A 242 -31.44 56.38 -9.44
N GLU A 243 -31.45 55.50 -10.45
CA GLU A 243 -31.05 54.10 -10.31
C GLU A 243 -29.60 53.98 -9.83
N LYS A 244 -28.67 54.72 -10.44
CA LYS A 244 -27.26 54.70 -10.03
C LYS A 244 -27.05 55.22 -8.62
N GLU A 245 -27.74 56.29 -8.23
CA GLU A 245 -27.70 56.83 -6.88
C GLU A 245 -28.24 55.83 -5.85
N GLU A 246 -29.35 55.16 -6.17
CA GLU A 246 -29.94 54.12 -5.33
C GLU A 246 -29.01 52.91 -5.19
N ILE A 247 -28.35 52.48 -6.27
CA ILE A 247 -27.31 51.43 -6.23
C ILE A 247 -26.16 51.84 -5.30
N LEU A 248 -25.65 53.07 -5.41
CA LEU A 248 -24.58 53.55 -4.52
C LEU A 248 -25.03 53.62 -3.05
N ARG A 249 -26.27 54.03 -2.79
CA ARG A 249 -26.86 54.03 -1.45
C ARG A 249 -26.91 52.61 -0.86
N ILE A 250 -27.38 51.64 -1.64
CA ILE A 250 -27.43 50.22 -1.23
C ILE A 250 -26.03 49.68 -0.95
N LEU A 251 -25.06 49.93 -1.84
CA LEU A 251 -23.68 49.46 -1.64
C LEU A 251 -23.05 50.06 -0.38
N ARG A 252 -23.36 51.33 -0.07
CA ARG A 252 -22.94 51.98 1.17
C ARG A 252 -23.58 51.34 2.40
N GLU A 253 -24.89 51.13 2.38
CA GLU A 253 -25.64 50.46 3.45
C GLU A 253 -25.06 49.07 3.73
N LEU A 254 -24.85 48.25 2.69
CA LEU A 254 -24.24 46.92 2.82
C LEU A 254 -22.80 46.98 3.34
N SER A 255 -22.03 47.98 2.93
CA SER A 255 -20.66 48.19 3.45
C SER A 255 -20.67 48.54 4.94
N GLU A 256 -21.57 49.43 5.36
CA GLU A 256 -21.76 49.83 6.75
C GLU A 256 -22.24 48.65 7.62
N GLU A 257 -23.13 47.80 7.11
CA GLU A 257 -23.56 46.55 7.78
C GLU A 257 -22.44 45.51 7.91
N THR A 258 -21.52 45.46 6.95
CA THR A 258 -20.40 44.50 6.93
C THR A 258 -19.23 44.93 7.82
N MET A 259 -19.06 46.24 8.03
CA MET A 259 -17.92 46.84 8.73
C MET A 259 -17.64 46.29 10.15
N PRO A 260 -18.65 46.03 11.00
CA PRO A 260 -18.41 45.51 12.35
C PRO A 260 -17.79 44.11 12.37
N TYR A 261 -17.97 43.34 11.29
CA TYR A 261 -17.61 41.92 11.21
C TYR A 261 -16.29 41.66 10.47
N THR A 262 -15.45 42.68 10.33
CA THR A 262 -14.22 42.60 9.52
C THR A 262 -13.20 41.63 10.10
N ALA A 263 -13.12 41.50 11.42
CA ALA A 263 -12.21 40.58 12.10
C ALA A 263 -12.62 39.11 11.90
N GLU A 264 -13.91 38.84 12.07
CA GLU A 264 -14.59 37.56 11.89
C GLU A 264 -14.44 37.10 10.43
N LEU A 265 -14.69 37.98 9.46
CA LEU A 265 -14.50 37.69 8.03
C LEU A 265 -13.04 37.37 7.68
N ALA A 266 -12.09 38.09 8.28
CA ALA A 266 -10.67 37.80 8.09
C ALA A 266 -10.29 36.43 8.69
N HIS A 267 -10.87 36.10 9.85
CA HIS A 267 -10.67 34.83 10.52
C HIS A 267 -11.24 33.66 9.71
N ASP A 268 -12.48 33.77 9.25
CA ASP A 268 -13.15 32.76 8.41
C ASP A 268 -12.39 32.53 7.10
N ALA A 269 -11.97 33.60 6.42
CA ALA A 269 -11.19 33.50 5.19
C ALA A 269 -9.85 32.78 5.42
N LYS A 270 -9.24 32.95 6.59
CA LYS A 270 -8.02 32.23 6.98
C LYS A 270 -8.31 30.75 7.22
N ILE A 271 -9.35 30.42 8.00
CA ILE A 271 -9.75 29.03 8.29
C ILE A 271 -10.13 28.28 7.01
N LEU A 272 -10.92 28.89 6.14
CA LEU A 272 -11.26 28.31 4.83
C LEU A 272 -10.01 28.03 3.99
N GLY A 273 -9.01 28.91 4.06
CA GLY A 273 -7.70 28.69 3.45
C GLY A 273 -6.92 27.52 4.06
N GLU A 274 -7.05 27.30 5.37
CA GLU A 274 -6.46 26.14 6.06
C GLU A 274 -7.13 24.83 5.66
N PHE A 275 -8.47 24.78 5.57
CA PHE A 275 -9.18 23.62 5.05
C PHE A 275 -8.80 23.30 3.59
N ASP A 276 -8.65 24.32 2.74
CA ASP A 276 -8.19 24.12 1.35
C ASP A 276 -6.76 23.59 1.30
N PHE A 277 -5.86 24.11 2.14
CA PHE A 277 -4.50 23.60 2.25
C PHE A 277 -4.48 22.13 2.70
N ILE A 278 -5.32 21.76 3.67
CA ILE A 278 -5.47 20.36 4.13
C ILE A 278 -6.02 19.47 3.02
N ASN A 279 -7.05 19.92 2.30
CA ASN A 279 -7.56 19.24 1.12
C ASN A 279 -6.46 19.04 0.05
N ALA A 280 -5.62 20.06 -0.19
CA ALA A 280 -4.52 19.97 -1.14
C ALA A 280 -3.49 18.93 -0.71
N LYS A 281 -3.12 18.87 0.59
CA LYS A 281 -2.24 17.83 1.14
C LYS A 281 -2.83 16.44 0.94
N ALA A 282 -4.12 16.26 1.21
CA ALA A 282 -4.83 14.99 1.04
C ALA A 282 -4.89 14.53 -0.42
N LYS A 283 -5.22 15.44 -1.35
CA LYS A 283 -5.23 15.16 -2.80
C LYS A 283 -3.85 14.78 -3.30
N TYR A 284 -2.81 15.51 -2.87
CA TYR A 284 -1.44 15.20 -3.23
C TYR A 284 -0.96 13.87 -2.66
N ALA A 285 -1.34 13.54 -1.42
CA ALA A 285 -1.07 12.23 -0.82
C ALA A 285 -1.73 11.09 -1.62
N LYS A 286 -2.98 11.27 -2.05
CA LYS A 286 -3.69 10.32 -2.91
C LYS A 286 -3.01 10.14 -4.28
N GLU A 287 -2.59 11.22 -4.92
CA GLU A 287 -1.86 11.18 -6.20
C GLU A 287 -0.57 10.37 -6.07
N LEU A 288 0.20 10.63 -5.01
CA LEU A 288 1.46 9.93 -4.75
C LEU A 288 1.27 8.50 -4.24
N LYS A 289 0.07 8.10 -3.79
CA LYS A 289 -0.16 6.92 -2.93
C LYS A 289 0.71 6.94 -1.67
N ALA A 290 0.86 8.13 -1.10
CA ALA A 290 1.63 8.38 0.10
C ALA A 290 0.87 7.92 1.37
N THR A 291 1.62 7.55 2.40
CA THR A 291 1.08 7.09 3.68
C THR A 291 1.52 8.01 4.83
N GLN A 292 0.79 7.97 5.94
CA GLN A 292 1.13 8.73 7.15
C GLN A 292 2.44 8.17 7.76
N PRO A 293 3.50 8.98 7.88
CA PRO A 293 4.69 8.56 8.61
C PRO A 293 4.44 8.54 10.12
N LEU A 294 5.12 7.63 10.82
CA LEU A 294 5.31 7.68 12.27
C LEU A 294 6.47 8.62 12.59
N LEU A 295 6.37 9.36 13.69
CA LEU A 295 7.47 10.20 14.19
C LEU A 295 8.33 9.43 15.17
N SER A 296 9.65 9.59 15.08
CA SER A 296 10.60 9.05 16.04
C SER A 296 11.17 10.14 16.95
N GLU A 297 10.92 10.05 18.26
CA GLU A 297 11.61 10.88 19.27
C GLU A 297 13.12 10.60 19.29
N GLN A 298 13.50 9.34 19.06
CA GLN A 298 14.90 8.89 18.99
C GLN A 298 15.57 9.13 17.63
N LYS A 299 14.91 9.86 16.72
CA LYS A 299 15.38 10.14 15.35
C LYS A 299 15.67 8.91 14.48
N ASP A 300 15.07 7.76 14.80
CA ASP A 300 15.14 6.57 13.97
C ASP A 300 14.42 6.80 12.63
N ILE A 301 15.12 6.47 11.56
CA ILE A 301 14.61 6.47 10.20
C ILE A 301 14.35 5.02 9.81
N TYR A 302 13.10 4.73 9.45
CA TYR A 302 12.72 3.44 8.91
C TYR A 302 11.71 3.63 7.78
N LEU A 303 12.21 3.82 6.56
CA LEU A 303 11.39 4.03 5.38
C LEU A 303 11.22 2.72 4.64
N ARG A 304 10.01 2.15 4.68
CA ARG A 304 9.69 0.86 4.06
C ARG A 304 9.24 1.07 2.63
N GLN A 305 9.84 0.36 1.69
CA GLN A 305 9.51 0.42 0.25
C GLN A 305 9.28 1.85 -0.24
N VAL A 306 10.15 2.78 0.13
CA VAL A 306 10.07 4.19 -0.24
C VAL A 306 10.44 4.38 -1.71
N TRP A 307 9.75 5.31 -2.38
CA TRP A 307 10.08 5.73 -3.74
C TRP A 307 10.24 7.26 -3.81
N HIS A 308 10.97 7.71 -4.83
CA HIS A 308 11.23 9.13 -5.03
C HIS A 308 9.94 9.87 -5.47
N PRO A 309 9.47 10.92 -4.76
CA PRO A 309 8.18 11.60 -5.03
C PRO A 309 8.10 12.35 -6.37
N LEU A 310 9.25 12.69 -6.96
CA LEU A 310 9.31 13.33 -8.28
C LEU A 310 9.37 12.33 -9.44
N LEU A 311 9.57 11.04 -9.18
CA LEU A 311 9.53 9.99 -10.20
C LEU A 311 8.10 9.45 -10.34
N GLU A 312 7.76 8.96 -11.52
CA GLU A 312 6.51 8.23 -11.74
C GLU A 312 6.51 6.95 -10.91
N MET A 313 5.44 6.70 -10.15
CA MET A 313 5.35 5.58 -9.22
C MET A 313 5.63 4.22 -9.89
N ASP A 314 5.14 4.01 -11.11
CA ASP A 314 5.28 2.73 -11.81
C ASP A 314 6.70 2.49 -12.36
N LYS A 315 7.50 3.57 -12.47
CA LYS A 315 8.92 3.50 -12.90
C LYS A 315 9.88 3.48 -11.72
N ALA A 316 9.47 3.99 -10.56
CA ALA A 316 10.32 4.12 -9.40
C ALA A 316 10.47 2.77 -8.66
N VAL A 317 11.71 2.31 -8.50
CA VAL A 317 12.02 1.13 -7.70
C VAL A 317 11.91 1.48 -6.21
N LYS A 318 11.13 0.69 -5.50
CA LYS A 318 10.88 0.87 -4.07
C LYS A 318 11.99 0.24 -3.24
N ASN A 319 12.52 0.98 -2.28
CA ASN A 319 13.66 0.56 -1.46
C ASN A 319 13.37 0.70 0.02
N ASP A 320 14.01 -0.12 0.85
CA ASP A 320 14.01 0.09 2.30
C ASP A 320 15.22 0.96 2.68
N ILE A 321 15.01 1.99 3.49
CA ILE A 321 16.09 2.83 4.04
C ILE A 321 15.96 2.85 5.55
N ILE A 322 17.02 2.43 6.23
CA ILE A 322 17.04 2.27 7.68
C ILE A 322 18.29 2.98 8.21
N LEU A 323 18.12 3.89 9.16
CA LEU A 323 19.19 4.55 9.91
C LEU A 323 18.71 4.80 11.34
N GLY A 324 19.58 4.64 12.33
CA GLY A 324 19.22 4.71 13.75
C GLY A 324 19.24 3.34 14.43
N LYS A 325 19.13 3.35 15.75
CA LYS A 325 19.38 2.22 16.66
C LYS A 325 20.79 1.63 16.56
N ASP A 326 21.02 0.78 15.56
CA ASP A 326 22.22 -0.05 15.45
C ASP A 326 23.37 0.69 14.75
N TYR A 327 23.04 1.60 13.82
CA TYR A 327 24.02 2.37 13.06
C TYR A 327 23.44 3.74 12.66
N GLN A 328 24.30 4.77 12.68
CA GLN A 328 23.95 6.15 12.34
C GLN A 328 24.56 6.59 11.01
N ALA A 329 25.55 5.85 10.52
CA ALA A 329 26.20 6.07 9.24
C ALA A 329 25.89 4.94 8.25
N MET A 330 25.57 5.30 7.00
CA MET A 330 25.47 4.34 5.90
C MET A 330 26.31 4.82 4.72
N VAL A 331 27.15 3.94 4.20
CA VAL A 331 27.99 4.19 3.03
C VAL A 331 27.49 3.35 1.86
N ILE A 332 26.96 4.01 0.83
CA ILE A 332 26.47 3.38 -0.39
C ILE A 332 27.58 3.33 -1.44
N THR A 333 27.89 2.13 -1.90
CA THR A 333 28.90 1.87 -2.93
C THR A 333 28.24 1.31 -4.20
N GLY A 334 28.92 1.45 -5.35
CA GLY A 334 28.45 0.93 -6.64
C GLY A 334 28.65 1.91 -7.79
N PRO A 335 28.32 1.54 -9.04
CA PRO A 335 28.45 2.43 -10.20
C PRO A 335 27.50 3.65 -10.10
N ASN A 336 27.90 4.79 -10.69
CA ASN A 336 27.12 6.04 -10.61
C ASN A 336 25.73 5.90 -11.25
N THR A 337 25.61 5.10 -12.30
CA THR A 337 24.33 4.76 -12.95
C THR A 337 23.42 3.83 -12.11
N GLY A 338 23.86 3.39 -10.92
CA GLY A 338 23.12 2.51 -10.02
C GLY A 338 22.02 3.19 -9.21
N GLY A 339 21.87 4.51 -9.28
CA GLY A 339 20.82 5.27 -8.58
C GLY A 339 21.21 5.79 -7.19
N LYS A 340 22.51 5.83 -6.85
CA LYS A 340 23.04 6.24 -5.53
C LYS A 340 22.55 7.64 -5.11
N THR A 341 22.71 8.61 -6.00
CA THR A 341 22.24 10.00 -5.85
C THR A 341 20.72 10.08 -5.64
N ILE A 342 19.95 9.24 -6.35
CA ILE A 342 18.48 9.22 -6.22
C ILE A 342 18.09 8.71 -4.83
N THR A 343 18.79 7.74 -4.26
CA THR A 343 18.52 7.27 -2.89
C THR A 343 18.80 8.36 -1.84
N LEU A 344 19.92 9.09 -1.97
CA LEU A 344 20.20 10.26 -1.12
C LEU A 344 19.07 11.30 -1.19
N LYS A 345 18.70 11.70 -2.42
CA LYS A 345 17.60 12.65 -2.64
C LYS A 345 16.27 12.14 -2.10
N THR A 346 15.98 10.85 -2.28
CA THR A 346 14.75 10.21 -1.76
C THR A 346 14.69 10.34 -0.24
N LEU A 347 15.76 9.97 0.47
CA LEU A 347 15.81 10.09 1.92
C LEU A 347 15.61 11.54 2.37
N GLY A 348 16.41 12.48 1.85
CA GLY A 348 16.33 13.88 2.24
C GLY A 348 14.97 14.52 1.97
N LEU A 349 14.42 14.26 0.78
CA LEU A 349 13.15 14.85 0.36
C LEU A 349 11.97 14.28 1.15
N VAL A 350 11.95 12.97 1.41
CA VAL A 350 10.93 12.31 2.22
C VAL A 350 10.95 12.78 3.67
N GLN A 351 12.15 12.97 4.25
CA GLN A 351 12.29 13.58 5.58
C GLN A 351 11.71 15.00 5.62
N MET A 352 12.05 15.84 4.64
CA MET A 352 11.52 17.21 4.54
C MET A 352 10.00 17.24 4.36
N MET A 353 9.44 16.34 3.54
CA MET A 353 7.99 16.19 3.36
C MET A 353 7.30 15.83 4.67
N GLY A 354 7.80 14.81 5.36
CA GLY A 354 7.26 14.37 6.64
C GLY A 354 7.30 15.45 7.71
N GLN A 355 8.44 16.15 7.88
CA GLN A 355 8.58 17.29 8.80
C GLN A 355 7.76 18.52 8.40
N SER A 356 7.22 18.55 7.19
CA SER A 356 6.28 19.59 6.73
C SER A 356 4.82 19.19 6.96
N GLY A 357 4.57 18.01 7.55
CA GLY A 357 3.24 17.45 7.77
C GLY A 357 2.60 16.87 6.52
N LEU A 358 3.39 16.57 5.48
CA LEU A 358 2.93 15.85 4.30
C LEU A 358 3.04 14.34 4.54
N PHE A 359 2.10 13.58 3.97
CA PHE A 359 2.27 12.13 3.86
C PHE A 359 3.44 11.81 2.93
N ILE A 360 4.09 10.68 3.17
CA ILE A 360 5.32 10.31 2.49
C ILE A 360 5.10 9.16 1.50
N PRO A 361 5.80 9.13 0.35
CA PRO A 361 5.76 8.06 -0.64
C PRO A 361 6.48 6.80 -0.15
N ALA A 362 5.97 6.19 0.92
CA ALA A 362 6.49 4.99 1.53
C ALA A 362 5.35 4.07 1.97
N PHE A 363 5.67 2.82 2.27
CA PHE A 363 4.71 1.85 2.78
C PHE A 363 4.34 2.15 4.24
N GLU A 364 3.19 1.64 4.68
CA GLU A 364 2.67 1.89 6.02
C GLU A 364 3.64 1.47 7.13
N ASN A 365 3.53 2.14 8.27
CA ASN A 365 4.44 2.03 9.43
C ASN A 365 5.88 2.47 9.14
N SER A 366 6.10 3.22 8.06
CA SER A 366 7.35 3.94 7.87
C SER A 366 7.52 5.02 8.94
N ARG A 367 8.75 5.26 9.36
CA ARG A 367 9.12 6.19 10.42
C ARG A 367 10.13 7.21 9.92
N ILE A 368 9.90 8.47 10.29
CA ILE A 368 10.83 9.58 10.04
C ILE A 368 11.45 10.05 11.36
N GLY A 369 12.67 10.57 11.27
CA GLY A 369 13.35 11.19 12.41
C GLY A 369 13.17 12.70 12.36
N VAL A 370 13.03 13.35 13.51
CA VAL A 370 12.95 14.82 13.58
C VAL A 370 14.35 15.40 13.73
N PHE A 371 14.82 16.06 12.68
CA PHE A 371 16.13 16.70 12.56
C PHE A 371 16.00 18.23 12.49
N LYS A 372 16.87 18.94 13.23
CA LYS A 372 16.93 20.40 13.22
C LYS A 372 17.43 20.91 11.86
N ASP A 373 18.44 20.24 11.32
CA ASP A 373 19.00 20.53 10.02
C ASP A 373 19.26 19.25 9.21
N ILE A 374 18.93 19.34 7.92
CA ILE A 374 19.31 18.34 6.92
C ILE A 374 20.33 19.03 6.02
N PHE A 375 21.56 18.54 6.02
CA PHE A 375 22.65 19.01 5.16
C PHE A 375 22.76 18.12 3.94
N ALA A 376 22.96 18.75 2.78
CA ALA A 376 23.15 18.03 1.53
C ALA A 376 24.33 18.63 0.76
N ASP A 377 25.22 17.77 0.31
CA ASP A 377 26.23 18.05 -0.70
C ASP A 377 26.01 17.06 -1.85
N ILE A 378 25.19 17.49 -2.82
CA ILE A 378 24.75 16.68 -3.96
C ILE A 378 24.85 17.58 -5.20
N GLY A 379 25.60 17.18 -6.22
CA GLY A 379 25.84 17.99 -7.42
C GLY A 379 26.40 17.18 -8.59
N ASP A 380 26.28 17.74 -9.81
CA ASP A 380 26.79 17.13 -11.04
C ASP A 380 28.26 17.51 -11.28
N GLU A 381 29.17 16.56 -11.12
CA GLU A 381 30.58 16.73 -11.49
C GLU A 381 30.83 16.71 -13.03
N GLN A 382 29.77 16.54 -13.84
CA GLN A 382 29.90 16.24 -15.29
C GLN A 382 30.01 17.47 -16.21
N SER A 383 30.04 18.69 -15.66
CA SER A 383 30.28 19.91 -16.43
C SER A 383 31.78 20.13 -16.64
N ILE A 384 32.25 19.88 -17.87
CA ILE A 384 33.66 20.00 -18.30
C ILE A 384 34.25 21.41 -18.09
N GLU A 385 33.41 22.45 -17.97
CA GLU A 385 33.83 23.84 -17.76
C GLU A 385 34.19 24.18 -16.29
N GLN A 386 34.01 23.25 -15.34
CA GLN A 386 34.05 23.54 -13.89
C GLN A 386 35.00 22.67 -13.04
N SER A 387 35.92 21.90 -13.61
CA SER A 387 36.62 20.81 -12.88
C SER A 387 37.47 21.22 -11.65
N LEU A 388 37.98 22.45 -11.55
CA LEU A 388 38.66 22.95 -10.33
C LEU A 388 37.70 23.64 -9.36
N SER A 389 36.61 24.21 -9.90
CA SER A 389 35.59 24.90 -9.11
C SER A 389 34.64 23.93 -8.40
N THR A 390 34.42 22.72 -8.92
CA THR A 390 33.56 21.70 -8.30
C THR A 390 34.16 21.16 -7.01
N PHE A 391 35.37 20.59 -7.04
CA PHE A 391 36.03 20.07 -5.83
C PHE A 391 36.15 21.12 -4.72
N SER A 392 36.61 22.33 -5.07
CA SER A 392 36.72 23.44 -4.12
C SER A 392 35.35 23.85 -3.55
N SER A 393 34.29 23.82 -4.36
CA SER A 393 32.93 24.13 -3.90
C SER A 393 32.36 23.04 -2.98
N HIS A 394 32.60 21.77 -3.28
CA HIS A 394 32.25 20.61 -2.43
C HIS A 394 32.99 20.72 -1.09
N MET A 395 34.30 20.92 -1.11
CA MET A 395 35.09 21.11 0.11
C MET A 395 34.63 22.31 0.94
N THR A 396 34.38 23.45 0.29
CA THR A 396 33.84 24.62 0.99
C THR A 396 32.48 24.31 1.62
N ASN A 397 31.62 23.53 0.95
CA ASN A 397 30.34 23.11 1.51
C ASN A 397 30.52 22.15 2.70
N ILE A 398 31.41 21.16 2.58
CA ILE A 398 31.72 20.20 3.64
C ILE A 398 32.28 20.91 4.87
N VAL A 399 33.19 21.87 4.71
CA VAL A 399 33.70 22.70 5.82
C VAL A 399 32.55 23.41 6.52
N ASN A 400 31.66 24.06 5.77
CA ASN A 400 30.47 24.71 6.34
C ASN A 400 29.52 23.73 7.06
N ILE A 401 29.43 22.48 6.61
CA ILE A 401 28.63 21.42 7.26
C ILE A 401 29.30 21.02 8.57
N LEU A 402 30.60 20.72 8.56
CA LEU A 402 31.36 20.30 9.75
C LEU A 402 31.36 21.36 10.86
N GLU A 403 31.31 22.64 10.52
CA GLU A 403 31.19 23.74 11.50
C GLU A 403 29.84 23.79 12.22
N ARG A 404 28.79 23.17 11.67
CA ARG A 404 27.40 23.31 12.16
C ARG A 404 26.74 21.99 12.53
N VAL A 405 27.32 20.87 12.14
CA VAL A 405 26.75 19.54 12.35
C VAL A 405 26.72 19.20 13.84
N ASP A 406 25.62 18.61 14.26
CA ASP A 406 25.41 18.13 15.63
C ASP A 406 24.60 16.81 15.64
N GLN A 407 24.35 16.26 16.83
CA GLN A 407 23.52 15.07 17.03
C GLN A 407 22.05 15.18 16.56
N ASP A 408 21.59 16.39 16.22
CA ASP A 408 20.24 16.68 15.71
C ASP A 408 20.24 16.86 14.18
N SER A 409 21.35 16.53 13.52
CA SER A 409 21.56 16.74 12.09
C SER A 409 21.54 15.44 11.28
N LEU A 410 21.00 15.53 10.06
CA LEU A 410 21.12 14.50 9.02
C LEU A 410 21.98 15.04 7.88
N VAL A 411 23.02 14.32 7.50
CA VAL A 411 23.98 14.73 6.48
C VAL A 411 23.94 13.77 5.29
N LEU A 412 23.83 14.33 4.09
CA LEU A 412 23.77 13.61 2.82
C LEU A 412 24.96 14.02 1.96
N PHE A 413 25.89 13.09 1.71
CA PHE A 413 27.03 13.32 0.80
C PHE A 413 26.92 12.46 -0.45
N ASP A 414 27.02 13.10 -1.61
CA ASP A 414 27.20 12.40 -2.87
C ASP A 414 28.68 12.41 -3.26
N GLU A 415 29.21 11.22 -3.59
CA GLU A 415 30.58 11.00 -4.05
C GLU A 415 31.66 11.65 -3.17
N LEU A 416 31.58 11.40 -1.86
CA LEU A 416 32.48 11.99 -0.88
C LEU A 416 33.95 11.69 -1.20
N GLY A 417 34.74 12.77 -1.33
CA GLY A 417 36.17 12.71 -1.62
C GLY A 417 36.53 12.65 -3.11
N ALA A 418 35.55 12.67 -4.02
CA ALA A 418 35.77 12.68 -5.47
C ALA A 418 36.52 13.93 -5.97
N GLY A 419 37.06 13.88 -7.19
CA GLY A 419 37.70 15.02 -7.85
C GLY A 419 39.18 15.28 -7.50
N THR A 420 39.82 14.40 -6.72
CA THR A 420 41.26 14.47 -6.37
C THR A 420 41.96 13.11 -6.55
N ASP A 421 43.24 13.03 -6.16
CA ASP A 421 43.97 11.75 -6.11
C ASP A 421 43.17 10.70 -5.32
N PRO A 422 42.97 9.48 -5.85
CA PRO A 422 42.13 8.48 -5.20
C PRO A 422 42.54 8.10 -3.78
N GLN A 423 43.84 8.07 -3.48
CA GLN A 423 44.31 7.71 -2.14
C GLN A 423 44.05 8.85 -1.15
N GLU A 424 44.35 10.08 -1.55
CA GLU A 424 44.08 11.27 -0.74
C GLU A 424 42.57 11.47 -0.53
N GLY A 425 41.77 11.31 -1.58
CA GLY A 425 40.31 11.43 -1.56
C GLY A 425 39.65 10.41 -0.65
N ALA A 426 40.07 9.14 -0.71
CA ALA A 426 39.58 8.09 0.18
C ALA A 426 39.94 8.36 1.66
N ALA A 427 41.19 8.76 1.93
CA ALA A 427 41.64 9.08 3.29
C ALA A 427 40.86 10.27 3.88
N LEU A 428 40.64 11.32 3.06
CA LEU A 428 39.86 12.48 3.45
C LEU A 428 38.39 12.12 3.72
N ALA A 429 37.77 11.30 2.87
CA ALA A 429 36.40 10.84 3.04
C ALA A 429 36.21 10.06 4.35
N ILE A 430 37.15 9.16 4.68
CA ILE A 430 37.14 8.43 5.96
C ILE A 430 37.25 9.39 7.14
N ALA A 431 38.18 10.35 7.09
CA ALA A 431 38.36 11.32 8.17
C ALA A 431 37.12 12.23 8.37
N ILE A 432 36.45 12.61 7.28
CA ILE A 432 35.20 13.39 7.34
C ILE A 432 34.07 12.56 7.95
N LEU A 433 33.89 11.31 7.50
CA LEU A 433 32.85 10.42 8.05
C LEU A 433 33.08 10.15 9.55
N ASP A 434 34.35 10.02 9.97
CA ASP A 434 34.73 9.88 11.37
C ASP A 434 34.38 11.12 12.20
N ALA A 435 34.69 12.31 11.69
CA ALA A 435 34.37 13.57 12.36
C ALA A 435 32.85 13.73 12.56
N ILE A 436 32.06 13.34 11.56
CA ILE A 436 30.60 13.41 11.63
C ILE A 436 30.04 12.34 12.57
N GLY A 437 30.55 11.11 12.50
CA GLY A 437 30.20 10.06 13.47
C GLY A 437 30.48 10.49 14.91
N ALA A 438 31.62 11.15 15.15
CA ALA A 438 31.98 11.68 16.47
C ALA A 438 31.03 12.78 16.97
N SER A 439 30.38 13.53 16.07
CA SER A 439 29.34 14.52 16.43
C SER A 439 27.99 13.88 16.81
N GLY A 440 27.82 12.57 16.59
CA GLY A 440 26.56 11.85 16.83
C GLY A 440 25.49 12.08 15.76
N ALA A 441 25.85 12.73 14.65
CA ALA A 441 24.95 13.02 13.54
C ALA A 441 24.66 11.78 12.69
N TYR A 442 23.53 11.82 11.98
CA TYR A 442 23.15 10.78 11.03
C TYR A 442 23.77 11.09 9.67
N VAL A 443 24.35 10.10 9.00
CA VAL A 443 24.98 10.31 7.69
C VAL A 443 24.62 9.22 6.70
N LEU A 444 24.23 9.65 5.49
CA LEU A 444 24.18 8.81 4.31
C LEU A 444 25.19 9.36 3.31
N ALA A 445 26.18 8.57 2.96
CA ALA A 445 27.21 8.96 2.01
C ALA A 445 27.28 7.98 0.84
N THR A 446 27.52 8.46 -0.37
CA THR A 446 27.84 7.62 -1.51
C THR A 446 29.31 7.77 -1.86
N THR A 447 29.90 6.70 -2.38
CA THR A 447 31.31 6.71 -2.78
C THR A 447 31.57 5.73 -3.93
N HIS A 448 32.66 5.97 -4.64
CA HIS A 448 33.23 5.05 -5.61
C HIS A 448 34.56 4.43 -5.13
N TYR A 449 35.07 4.85 -3.96
CA TYR A 449 36.34 4.38 -3.43
C TYR A 449 36.25 2.98 -2.82
N PRO A 450 37.09 2.03 -3.27
CA PRO A 450 37.17 0.69 -2.69
C PRO A 450 37.50 0.68 -1.19
N GLU A 451 38.31 1.63 -0.72
CA GLU A 451 38.76 1.76 0.67
C GLU A 451 37.57 1.98 1.63
N LEU A 452 36.50 2.62 1.17
CA LEU A 452 35.30 2.81 1.97
C LEU A 452 34.42 1.54 2.06
N LYS A 453 34.74 0.47 1.29
CA LYS A 453 34.06 -0.83 1.44
C LYS A 453 34.44 -1.53 2.75
N THR A 454 35.64 -1.29 3.28
CA THR A 454 36.07 -1.87 4.57
C THR A 454 35.64 -1.00 5.76
N TYR A 455 35.44 0.30 5.54
CA TYR A 455 35.05 1.28 6.56
C TYR A 455 33.85 0.84 7.41
N GLY A 456 32.76 0.37 6.80
CA GLY A 456 31.57 -0.10 7.53
C GLY A 456 31.74 -1.41 8.31
N PHE A 457 32.84 -2.15 8.12
CA PHE A 457 33.17 -3.31 8.97
C PHE A 457 34.07 -2.96 10.15
N GLU A 458 34.85 -1.88 10.03
CA GLU A 458 35.78 -1.44 11.07
C GLU A 458 35.12 -0.53 12.11
N ARG A 459 33.99 0.11 11.77
CA ARG A 459 33.29 1.06 12.65
C ARG A 459 31.91 0.55 13.04
N THR A 460 31.67 0.44 14.34
CA THR A 460 30.47 -0.19 14.93
C THR A 460 29.15 0.53 14.63
N GLN A 461 29.17 1.83 14.39
CA GLN A 461 27.97 2.65 14.10
C GLN A 461 27.78 2.92 12.60
N THR A 462 28.50 2.20 11.75
CA THR A 462 28.46 2.35 10.29
C THR A 462 28.00 1.06 9.64
N ILE A 463 27.17 1.16 8.61
CA ILE A 463 26.84 0.04 7.74
C ILE A 463 27.21 0.32 6.29
N ASN A 464 27.69 -0.70 5.60
CA ASN A 464 27.87 -0.64 4.15
C ASN A 464 26.57 -0.98 3.45
N ALA A 465 26.31 -0.32 2.33
CA ALA A 465 25.23 -0.66 1.42
C ALA A 465 25.72 -0.57 -0.03
N SER A 466 24.97 -1.17 -0.94
CA SER A 466 25.27 -1.07 -2.36
C SER A 466 24.03 -1.10 -3.24
N MET A 467 24.20 -0.61 -4.46
CA MET A 467 23.18 -0.73 -5.50
C MET A 467 23.34 -2.03 -6.27
N GLU A 468 22.27 -2.80 -6.35
CA GLU A 468 22.25 -4.06 -7.09
C GLU A 468 22.39 -3.79 -8.61
N PHE A 469 23.23 -4.59 -9.24
CA PHE A 469 23.50 -4.56 -10.67
C PHE A 469 23.26 -5.95 -11.25
N ASN A 470 22.41 -6.03 -12.28
CA ASN A 470 22.13 -7.30 -12.93
C ASN A 470 23.22 -7.58 -13.98
N GLU A 471 24.12 -8.52 -13.68
CA GLU A 471 25.20 -8.91 -14.57
C GLU A 471 24.71 -9.50 -15.89
N GLU A 472 23.57 -10.22 -15.89
CA GLU A 472 23.01 -10.87 -17.08
C GLU A 472 22.49 -9.88 -18.12
N THR A 473 21.84 -8.81 -17.66
CA THR A 473 21.24 -7.79 -18.53
C THR A 473 22.12 -6.56 -18.71
N LEU A 474 23.20 -6.45 -17.93
CA LEU A 474 24.08 -5.27 -17.82
C LEU A 474 23.32 -3.99 -17.45
N ARG A 475 22.22 -4.12 -16.69
CA ARG A 475 21.39 -2.98 -16.27
C ARG A 475 21.36 -2.86 -14.74
N PRO A 476 21.36 -1.63 -14.21
CA PRO A 476 21.09 -1.40 -12.79
C PRO A 476 19.65 -1.81 -12.47
N THR A 477 19.45 -2.49 -11.34
CA THR A 477 18.09 -2.81 -10.85
C THR A 477 17.56 -1.73 -9.91
N TYR A 478 18.40 -0.77 -9.51
CA TYR A 478 18.12 0.32 -8.57
C TYR A 478 17.65 -0.15 -7.17
N ARG A 479 17.93 -1.41 -6.82
CA ARG A 479 17.65 -1.95 -5.49
C ARG A 479 18.82 -1.69 -4.54
N LEU A 480 18.51 -1.19 -3.35
CA LEU A 480 19.47 -0.94 -2.28
C LEU A 480 19.67 -2.20 -1.43
N LEU A 481 20.89 -2.70 -1.38
CA LEU A 481 21.31 -3.83 -0.57
C LEU A 481 22.05 -3.34 0.68
N ILE A 482 21.35 -3.24 1.80
CA ILE A 482 21.95 -2.88 3.10
C ILE A 482 22.75 -4.06 3.66
N GLY A 483 23.92 -3.78 4.23
CA GLY A 483 24.84 -4.73 4.84
C GLY A 483 25.86 -5.36 3.87
N ILE A 484 25.77 -5.04 2.56
CA ILE A 484 26.62 -5.65 1.54
C ILE A 484 27.31 -4.53 0.74
N PRO A 485 28.65 -4.42 0.79
CA PRO A 485 29.38 -3.48 -0.08
C PRO A 485 29.29 -3.91 -1.55
N GLY A 486 29.44 -2.95 -2.46
CA GLY A 486 29.23 -3.17 -3.89
C GLY A 486 30.41 -3.88 -4.55
N GLN A 487 30.12 -4.70 -5.56
CA GLN A 487 31.15 -5.35 -6.39
C GLN A 487 31.70 -4.41 -7.45
N SER A 488 32.98 -4.57 -7.77
CA SER A 488 33.62 -3.89 -8.90
C SER A 488 33.39 -4.68 -10.20
N ASN A 489 32.29 -4.38 -10.92
CA ASN A 489 31.86 -5.16 -12.10
C ASN A 489 32.55 -4.77 -13.42
N ALA A 490 33.53 -3.86 -13.38
CA ALA A 490 34.14 -3.29 -14.58
C ALA A 490 34.63 -4.36 -15.58
N PHE A 491 35.32 -5.40 -15.09
CA PHE A 491 35.84 -6.47 -15.94
C PHE A 491 34.75 -7.33 -16.58
N ASN A 492 33.72 -7.70 -15.82
CA ASN A 492 32.58 -8.50 -16.32
C ASN A 492 31.79 -7.71 -17.39
N ILE A 493 31.66 -6.39 -17.20
CA ILE A 493 31.02 -5.49 -18.16
C ILE A 493 31.89 -5.37 -19.42
N SER A 494 33.20 -5.13 -19.30
CA SER A 494 34.11 -5.00 -20.44
C SER A 494 34.15 -6.27 -21.30
N GLU A 495 34.19 -7.45 -20.68
CA GLU A 495 34.15 -8.74 -21.39
C GLU A 495 32.88 -8.88 -22.23
N ARG A 496 31.71 -8.57 -21.65
CA ARG A 496 30.42 -8.63 -22.37
C ARG A 496 30.26 -7.56 -23.45
N LEU A 497 30.92 -6.41 -23.29
CA LEU A 497 30.99 -5.38 -24.33
C LEU A 497 31.95 -5.73 -25.47
N GLY A 498 32.63 -6.89 -25.40
CA GLY A 498 33.48 -7.43 -26.47
C GLY A 498 34.98 -7.21 -26.25
N LEU A 499 35.42 -6.79 -25.05
CA LEU A 499 36.85 -6.72 -24.74
C LEU A 499 37.44 -8.14 -24.69
N SER A 500 38.58 -8.34 -25.34
CA SER A 500 39.22 -9.66 -25.43
C SER A 500 39.55 -10.25 -24.05
N GLN A 501 39.30 -11.54 -23.89
CA GLN A 501 39.55 -12.26 -22.63
C GLN A 501 41.00 -12.20 -22.19
N THR A 502 41.94 -12.11 -23.13
CA THR A 502 43.37 -11.96 -22.82
C THR A 502 43.65 -10.63 -22.13
N ILE A 503 43.00 -9.54 -22.57
CA ILE A 503 43.14 -8.20 -21.99
C ILE A 503 42.48 -8.16 -20.60
N VAL A 504 41.27 -8.71 -20.46
CA VAL A 504 40.55 -8.77 -19.18
C VAL A 504 41.34 -9.59 -18.15
N THR A 505 41.91 -10.73 -18.56
CA THR A 505 42.72 -11.58 -17.69
C THR A 505 44.02 -10.89 -17.28
N ALA A 506 44.69 -10.20 -18.22
CA ALA A 506 45.87 -9.41 -17.90
C ALA A 506 45.55 -8.27 -16.92
N ALA A 507 44.44 -7.56 -17.12
CA ALA A 507 44.01 -6.48 -16.24
C ALA A 507 43.61 -6.99 -14.83
N ARG A 508 42.95 -8.14 -14.73
CA ARG A 508 42.66 -8.78 -13.43
C ARG A 508 43.94 -9.04 -12.65
N ASN A 509 44.98 -9.58 -13.30
CA ASN A 509 46.26 -9.89 -12.66
C ASN A 509 47.03 -8.65 -12.16
N LEU A 510 46.69 -7.44 -12.62
CA LEU A 510 47.28 -6.19 -12.15
C LEU A 510 46.61 -5.65 -10.87
N VAL A 511 45.40 -6.12 -10.54
CA VAL A 511 44.69 -5.73 -9.32
C VAL A 511 45.25 -6.53 -8.14
N ALA A 512 45.51 -5.84 -7.01
CA ALA A 512 46.04 -6.47 -5.80
C ALA A 512 45.19 -7.68 -5.36
N LYS A 513 45.86 -8.75 -4.95
CA LYS A 513 45.24 -10.05 -4.59
C LYS A 513 44.20 -9.90 -3.47
N ASP A 514 44.48 -9.06 -2.48
CA ASP A 514 43.57 -8.81 -1.35
C ASP A 514 42.25 -8.15 -1.80
N SER A 515 42.30 -7.29 -2.82
CA SER A 515 41.11 -6.68 -3.41
C SER A 515 40.28 -7.70 -4.20
N GLN A 516 40.93 -8.67 -4.86
CA GLN A 516 40.22 -9.76 -5.54
C GLN A 516 39.50 -10.70 -4.56
N ASP A 517 40.16 -11.08 -3.47
CA ASP A 517 39.58 -11.97 -2.46
C ASP A 517 38.36 -11.34 -1.77
N LEU A 518 38.43 -10.03 -1.45
CA LEU A 518 37.29 -9.29 -0.92
C LEU A 518 36.12 -9.25 -1.91
N ASN A 519 36.37 -8.96 -3.19
CA ASN A 519 35.32 -8.93 -4.21
C ASN A 519 34.66 -10.31 -4.40
N ASN A 520 35.43 -11.40 -4.35
CA ASN A 520 34.89 -12.76 -4.42
C ASN A 520 34.00 -13.11 -3.22
N MET A 521 34.38 -12.70 -2.02
CA MET A 521 33.56 -12.89 -0.82
C MET A 521 32.25 -12.09 -0.90
N ILE A 522 32.30 -10.85 -1.38
CA ILE A 522 31.11 -10.03 -1.62
C ILE A 522 30.19 -10.72 -2.66
N ALA A 523 30.75 -11.32 -3.70
CA ALA A 523 29.98 -12.06 -4.70
C ALA A 523 29.23 -13.26 -4.13
N ASP A 524 29.89 -14.06 -3.30
CA ASP A 524 29.24 -15.18 -2.61
C ASP A 524 28.14 -14.70 -1.66
N LEU A 525 28.35 -13.58 -0.94
CA LEU A 525 27.33 -13.00 -0.06
C LEU A 525 26.09 -12.50 -0.82
N VAL A 526 26.29 -11.80 -1.94
CA VAL A 526 25.18 -11.34 -2.80
C VAL A 526 24.39 -12.54 -3.34
N ALA A 527 25.09 -13.57 -3.83
CA ALA A 527 24.45 -14.77 -4.38
C ALA A 527 23.63 -15.51 -3.31
N LYS A 528 24.19 -15.71 -2.11
CA LYS A 528 23.48 -16.34 -0.98
C LYS A 528 22.26 -15.54 -0.53
N ARG A 529 22.36 -14.22 -0.50
CA ARG A 529 21.21 -13.36 -0.16
C ARG A 529 20.11 -13.46 -1.21
N ARG A 530 20.46 -13.38 -2.50
CA ARG A 530 19.48 -13.53 -3.58
C ARG A 530 18.76 -14.88 -3.49
N GLN A 531 19.51 -15.96 -3.24
CA GLN A 531 18.91 -17.28 -3.03
C GLN A 531 17.97 -17.28 -1.81
N ALA A 532 18.36 -16.67 -0.69
CA ALA A 532 17.52 -16.57 0.50
C ALA A 532 16.24 -15.74 0.25
N GLU A 533 16.33 -14.65 -0.53
CA GLU A 533 15.18 -13.84 -0.93
C GLU A 533 14.23 -14.61 -1.86
N GLU A 534 14.75 -15.34 -2.85
CA GLU A 534 13.95 -16.20 -3.73
C GLU A 534 13.26 -17.33 -2.95
N GLU A 535 13.98 -17.95 -2.00
CA GLU A 535 13.42 -18.94 -1.08
C GLU A 535 12.32 -18.33 -0.21
N ALA A 536 12.53 -17.14 0.37
CA ALA A 536 11.53 -16.46 1.19
C ALA A 536 10.25 -16.11 0.41
N ILE A 537 10.38 -15.63 -0.84
CA ILE A 537 9.23 -15.37 -1.72
C ILE A 537 8.46 -16.67 -2.00
N SER A 538 9.16 -17.76 -2.31
CA SER A 538 8.52 -19.06 -2.54
C SER A 538 7.80 -19.58 -1.29
N LEU A 539 8.40 -19.37 -0.11
CA LEU A 539 7.83 -19.78 1.17
C LEU A 539 6.55 -18.99 1.47
N GLN A 540 6.55 -17.68 1.21
CA GLN A 540 5.39 -16.83 1.41
C GLN A 540 4.23 -17.23 0.48
N ALA A 541 4.51 -17.51 -0.80
CA ALA A 541 3.50 -17.97 -1.73
C ALA A 541 2.87 -19.30 -1.28
N ASN A 542 3.69 -20.25 -0.80
CA ASN A 542 3.21 -21.52 -0.26
C ASN A 542 2.37 -21.32 1.01
N LEU A 543 2.73 -20.34 1.85
CA LEU A 543 2.01 -20.01 3.08
C LEU A 543 0.62 -19.43 2.75
N ASP A 544 0.55 -18.48 1.81
CA ASP A 544 -0.70 -17.89 1.34
C ASP A 544 -1.62 -18.95 0.70
N GLU A 545 -1.07 -19.87 -0.08
CA GLU A 545 -1.82 -21.00 -0.67
C GLU A 545 -2.34 -21.95 0.42
N ALA A 546 -1.50 -22.30 1.40
CA ALA A 546 -1.90 -23.15 2.52
C ALA A 546 -3.00 -22.49 3.37
N GLN A 547 -2.94 -21.17 3.59
CA GLN A 547 -3.98 -20.42 4.29
C GLN A 547 -5.31 -20.41 3.53
N LYS A 548 -5.28 -20.20 2.20
CA LYS A 548 -6.48 -20.30 1.37
C LYS A 548 -7.07 -21.71 1.40
N LEU A 549 -6.25 -22.73 1.21
CA LEU A 549 -6.70 -24.12 1.26
C LEU A 549 -7.30 -24.48 2.62
N HIS A 550 -6.71 -23.99 3.71
CA HIS A 550 -7.24 -24.17 5.05
C HIS A 550 -8.60 -23.49 5.22
N HIS A 551 -8.76 -22.26 4.72
CA HIS A 551 -10.04 -21.54 4.75
C HIS A 551 -11.12 -22.25 3.92
N ASP A 552 -10.77 -22.71 2.73
CA ASP A 552 -11.68 -23.46 1.85
C ASP A 552 -12.10 -24.79 2.47
N LEU A 553 -11.15 -25.51 3.10
CA LEU A 553 -11.42 -26.78 3.77
C LEU A 553 -12.28 -26.58 5.02
N ALA A 554 -12.03 -25.52 5.81
CA ALA A 554 -12.87 -25.17 6.95
C ALA A 554 -14.32 -24.90 6.51
N THR A 555 -14.50 -24.10 5.46
CA THR A 555 -15.82 -23.79 4.88
C THR A 555 -16.52 -25.04 4.34
N ALA A 556 -15.79 -25.91 3.64
CA ALA A 556 -16.33 -27.17 3.12
C ALA A 556 -16.70 -28.15 4.26
N TYR A 557 -15.90 -28.18 5.32
CA TYR A 557 -16.15 -29.02 6.49
C TYR A 557 -17.40 -28.57 7.24
N GLU A 558 -17.58 -27.26 7.46
CA GLU A 558 -18.81 -26.72 8.06
C GLU A 558 -20.04 -27.08 7.24
N ARG A 559 -19.98 -26.95 5.90
CA ARG A 559 -21.08 -27.38 5.02
C ARG A 559 -21.39 -28.86 5.16
N PHE A 560 -20.36 -29.71 5.16
CA PHE A 560 -20.52 -31.15 5.32
C PHE A 560 -21.15 -31.53 6.67
N VAL A 561 -20.74 -30.88 7.77
CA VAL A 561 -21.31 -31.10 9.10
C VAL A 561 -22.79 -30.71 9.12
N ASN A 562 -23.14 -29.53 8.57
CA ASN A 562 -24.51 -29.06 8.49
C ASN A 562 -25.41 -30.00 7.65
N GLU A 563 -24.94 -30.44 6.49
CA GLU A 563 -25.67 -31.41 5.64
C GLU A 563 -25.87 -32.75 6.36
N ARG A 564 -24.84 -33.22 7.08
CA ARG A 564 -24.91 -34.46 7.85
C ARG A 564 -25.94 -34.36 8.97
N GLU A 565 -25.99 -33.25 9.70
CA GLU A 565 -26.98 -33.03 10.76
C GLU A 565 -28.40 -32.96 10.20
N GLN A 566 -28.61 -32.23 9.12
CA GLN A 566 -29.90 -32.19 8.43
C GLN A 566 -30.36 -33.58 7.97
N MET A 567 -29.46 -34.38 7.38
CA MET A 567 -29.78 -35.75 6.98
C MET A 567 -30.13 -36.64 8.18
N GLN A 568 -29.43 -36.48 9.31
CA GLN A 568 -29.74 -37.23 10.53
C GLN A 568 -31.09 -36.84 11.12
N ASP A 569 -31.43 -35.56 11.13
CA ASP A 569 -32.71 -35.08 11.64
C ASP A 569 -33.87 -35.50 10.72
N GLN A 570 -33.70 -35.42 9.41
CA GLN A 570 -34.68 -35.98 8.45
C GLN A 570 -34.86 -37.48 8.63
N ALA A 571 -33.77 -38.22 8.88
CA ALA A 571 -33.85 -39.66 9.15
C ALA A 571 -34.59 -39.97 10.46
N LYS A 572 -34.34 -39.18 11.53
CA LYS A 572 -35.06 -39.30 12.81
C LYS A 572 -36.55 -38.96 12.64
N GLN A 573 -36.89 -37.90 11.93
CA GLN A 573 -38.28 -37.52 11.66
C GLN A 573 -39.01 -38.63 10.92
N LYS A 574 -38.44 -39.14 9.82
CA LYS A 574 -39.02 -40.28 9.08
C LYS A 574 -39.15 -41.53 9.95
N ALA A 575 -38.16 -41.82 10.80
CA ALA A 575 -38.24 -42.94 11.73
C ALA A 575 -39.38 -42.76 12.74
N ASN A 576 -39.54 -41.56 13.30
CA ASN A 576 -40.62 -41.25 14.24
C ASN A 576 -41.99 -41.32 13.57
N GLU A 577 -42.13 -40.83 12.33
CA GLU A 577 -43.37 -40.97 11.54
C GLU A 577 -43.73 -42.43 11.30
N ILE A 578 -42.76 -43.26 10.94
CA ILE A 578 -42.98 -44.71 10.75
C ILE A 578 -43.42 -45.36 12.07
N VAL A 579 -42.80 -45.00 13.19
CA VAL A 579 -43.16 -45.53 14.52
C VAL A 579 -44.56 -45.07 14.93
N GLU A 580 -44.91 -43.80 14.71
CA GLU A 580 -46.26 -43.27 14.98
C GLU A 580 -47.32 -43.96 14.13
N GLN A 581 -47.08 -44.15 12.83
CA GLN A 581 -47.98 -44.90 11.96
C GLN A 581 -48.14 -46.35 12.42
N ALA A 582 -47.05 -46.99 12.87
CA ALA A 582 -47.09 -48.34 13.40
C ALA A 582 -47.88 -48.40 14.72
N LYS A 583 -47.72 -47.43 15.62
CA LYS A 583 -48.49 -47.32 16.86
C LYS A 583 -49.98 -47.13 16.61
N ARG A 584 -50.36 -46.20 15.72
CA ARG A 584 -51.77 -45.96 15.36
C ARG A 584 -52.43 -47.23 14.81
N LYS A 585 -51.76 -47.92 13.90
CA LYS A 585 -52.24 -49.22 13.37
C LYS A 585 -52.35 -50.28 14.46
N ALA A 586 -51.38 -50.33 15.38
CA ALA A 586 -51.45 -51.26 16.52
C ALA A 586 -52.61 -50.93 17.45
N ASP A 587 -52.85 -49.65 17.76
CA ASP A 587 -53.96 -49.19 18.59
C ASP A 587 -55.32 -49.44 17.92
N GLU A 588 -55.44 -49.24 16.61
CA GLU A 588 -56.62 -49.63 15.81
C GLU A 588 -56.91 -51.13 15.95
N ILE A 589 -55.91 -51.98 15.68
CA ILE A 589 -56.04 -53.44 15.81
C ILE A 589 -56.39 -53.84 17.26
N ILE A 590 -55.80 -53.21 18.28
CA ILE A 590 -56.10 -53.47 19.69
C ILE A 590 -57.55 -53.04 20.02
N SER A 591 -58.01 -51.93 19.47
CA SER A 591 -59.39 -51.45 19.65
C SER A 591 -60.40 -52.39 19.01
N GLU A 592 -60.14 -52.88 17.80
CA GLU A 592 -60.95 -53.90 17.12
C GLU A 592 -61.00 -55.19 17.94
N LEU A 593 -59.84 -55.64 18.45
CA LEU A 593 -59.75 -56.81 19.34
C LEU A 593 -60.54 -56.64 20.64
N ARG A 594 -60.57 -55.43 21.23
CA ARG A 594 -61.36 -55.13 22.42
C ARG A 594 -62.85 -55.09 22.13
N ALA A 595 -63.26 -54.51 20.99
CA ALA A 595 -64.66 -54.50 20.55
C ALA A 595 -65.18 -55.91 20.27
N LEU A 596 -64.37 -56.75 19.61
CA LEU A 596 -64.67 -58.17 19.40
C LEU A 596 -64.77 -58.93 20.73
N LYS A 597 -63.91 -58.62 21.72
CA LYS A 597 -63.99 -59.21 23.07
C LYS A 597 -65.20 -58.74 23.88
N GLN A 598 -65.62 -57.48 23.78
CA GLN A 598 -66.77 -56.97 24.54
C GLN A 598 -68.12 -57.45 23.99
N ASN A 599 -68.20 -57.78 22.70
CA ASN A 599 -69.39 -58.38 22.10
C ASN A 599 -69.48 -59.91 22.31
N ALA A 600 -68.64 -60.50 23.16
CA ALA A 600 -68.55 -61.95 23.37
C ALA A 600 -69.53 -62.47 24.45
N ALA A 601 -70.82 -62.41 24.17
CA ALA A 601 -71.71 -63.52 24.52
C ALA A 601 -71.96 -64.27 23.21
N THR A 602 -71.56 -65.54 23.15
CA THR A 602 -71.69 -66.49 22.02
C THR A 602 -70.55 -66.49 20.97
N GLN A 603 -69.79 -67.59 20.98
CA GLN A 603 -68.90 -68.16 19.93
C GLN A 603 -68.14 -67.19 19.01
N ILE A 604 -66.89 -66.88 19.38
CA ILE A 604 -65.90 -66.33 18.45
C ILE A 604 -65.12 -67.50 17.81
N LYS A 605 -65.03 -67.51 16.48
CA LYS A 605 -64.20 -68.43 15.69
C LYS A 605 -62.72 -68.13 15.97
N GLU A 606 -62.00 -69.13 16.44
CA GLU A 606 -60.56 -69.06 16.78
C GLU A 606 -59.68 -68.49 15.65
N ASN A 607 -60.13 -68.62 14.40
CA ASN A 607 -59.43 -68.09 13.21
C ASN A 607 -59.32 -66.55 13.16
N GLU A 608 -60.32 -65.79 13.61
CA GLU A 608 -60.28 -64.31 13.50
C GLU A 608 -59.33 -63.68 14.53
N LEU A 609 -59.18 -64.32 15.69
CA LEU A 609 -58.20 -63.94 16.71
C LEU A 609 -56.75 -64.27 16.31
N ILE A 610 -56.56 -65.33 15.52
CA ILE A 610 -55.25 -65.71 14.97
C ILE A 610 -54.83 -64.73 13.86
N ASP A 611 -55.75 -64.31 12.98
CA ASP A 611 -55.46 -63.34 11.91
C ASP A 611 -55.12 -61.95 12.46
N ALA A 612 -55.82 -61.48 13.50
CA ALA A 612 -55.50 -60.23 14.17
C ALA A 612 -54.13 -60.28 14.89
N LYS A 613 -53.79 -61.42 15.53
CA LYS A 613 -52.44 -61.65 16.09
C LYS A 613 -51.36 -61.76 15.00
N ALA A 614 -51.68 -62.34 13.85
CA ALA A 614 -50.77 -62.44 12.71
C ALA A 614 -50.48 -61.06 12.10
N ASN A 615 -51.49 -60.19 11.99
CA ASN A 615 -51.32 -58.80 11.54
C ASN A 615 -50.49 -57.94 12.51
N LEU A 616 -50.65 -58.17 13.82
CA LEU A 616 -49.83 -57.50 14.84
C LEU A 616 -48.37 -57.97 14.83
N ASN A 617 -48.14 -59.27 14.61
CA ASN A 617 -46.80 -59.84 14.41
C ASN A 617 -46.18 -59.45 13.04
N ALA A 618 -46.98 -59.11 12.03
CA ALA A 618 -46.50 -58.65 10.72
C ALA A 618 -45.99 -57.18 10.73
N LEU A 619 -46.36 -56.39 11.76
CA LEU A 619 -45.81 -55.05 12.01
C LEU A 619 -44.38 -55.10 12.57
N GLU A 620 -43.95 -56.23 13.15
CA GLU A 620 -42.53 -56.48 13.39
C GLU A 620 -41.81 -56.76 12.07
N GLN A 621 -41.28 -55.71 11.44
CA GLN A 621 -40.23 -55.89 10.45
C GLN A 621 -39.00 -56.48 11.14
N LYS A 622 -38.88 -57.81 11.11
CA LYS A 622 -37.56 -58.46 11.12
C LYS A 622 -36.71 -57.73 10.09
N ARG A 623 -35.66 -57.03 10.54
CA ARG A 623 -34.67 -56.38 9.69
C ARG A 623 -34.11 -57.43 8.72
N ALA A 624 -34.74 -57.54 7.56
CA ALA A 624 -34.15 -58.18 6.40
C ALA A 624 -33.06 -57.22 5.94
N LEU A 625 -31.87 -57.34 6.55
CA LEU A 625 -30.64 -56.77 6.04
C LEU A 625 -30.60 -57.12 4.55
N LYS A 626 -30.82 -56.11 3.70
CA LYS A 626 -30.80 -56.26 2.25
C LYS A 626 -29.53 -57.01 1.91
N LYS A 627 -29.71 -58.24 1.42
CA LYS A 627 -28.68 -59.13 0.88
C LYS A 627 -27.91 -58.37 -0.18
N ASN A 628 -26.85 -57.68 0.23
CA ASN A 628 -26.06 -56.83 -0.62
C ASN A 628 -25.25 -57.75 -1.55
N LYS A 629 -25.64 -57.83 -2.83
CA LYS A 629 -24.99 -58.70 -3.84
C LYS A 629 -23.49 -58.39 -3.99
N VAL A 630 -23.03 -57.23 -3.53
CA VAL A 630 -21.62 -56.82 -3.47
C VAL A 630 -20.83 -57.61 -2.42
N LEU A 631 -21.43 -57.97 -1.28
CA LEU A 631 -20.79 -58.77 -0.22
C LEU A 631 -20.54 -60.23 -0.61
N LYS A 632 -21.37 -60.84 -1.48
CA LYS A 632 -21.10 -62.20 -2.00
C LYS A 632 -19.95 -62.24 -3.01
N ARG A 633 -19.71 -61.14 -3.73
CA ARG A 633 -18.56 -61.02 -4.65
C ARG A 633 -17.25 -60.76 -3.89
N ALA A 634 -17.32 -60.10 -2.72
CA ALA A 634 -16.20 -59.97 -1.79
C ALA A 634 -15.92 -61.27 -1.00
N LYS A 635 -16.96 -61.95 -0.48
CA LYS A 635 -16.82 -63.24 0.25
C LYS A 635 -16.32 -64.41 -0.60
N ARG A 636 -16.40 -64.35 -1.94
CA ARG A 636 -15.79 -65.35 -2.83
C ARG A 636 -14.33 -65.08 -3.18
N LYS A 637 -13.76 -63.95 -2.75
CA LYS A 637 -12.35 -63.57 -3.03
C LYS A 637 -11.41 -63.73 -1.83
N GLN A 638 -11.88 -64.13 -0.66
CA GLN A 638 -11.01 -64.34 0.50
C GLN A 638 -11.39 -65.64 1.22
N ALA A 639 -10.75 -66.74 0.83
CA ALA A 639 -10.62 -67.88 1.73
C ALA A 639 -9.38 -67.60 2.60
N PHE A 640 -9.59 -67.39 3.89
CA PHE A 640 -8.51 -67.22 4.86
C PHE A 640 -7.73 -68.52 5.02
N LYS A 641 -6.41 -68.43 4.94
CA LYS A 641 -5.50 -69.55 5.20
C LYS A 641 -4.62 -69.21 6.41
N PRO A 642 -4.14 -70.23 7.15
CA PRO A 642 -3.04 -70.04 8.09
C PRO A 642 -1.87 -69.29 7.40
N ASN A 643 -1.24 -68.37 8.11
CA ASN A 643 -0.18 -67.44 7.68
C ASN A 643 -0.57 -66.26 6.78
N ASP A 644 -1.86 -65.99 6.54
CA ASP A 644 -2.26 -64.74 5.87
C ASP A 644 -2.13 -63.53 6.81
N ASP A 645 -1.60 -62.41 6.28
CA ASP A 645 -1.62 -61.10 6.94
C ASP A 645 -3.04 -60.51 6.91
N VAL A 646 -3.57 -60.19 8.08
CA VAL A 646 -4.92 -59.65 8.26
C VAL A 646 -4.89 -58.39 9.13
N MET A 647 -5.74 -57.43 8.82
CA MET A 647 -6.06 -56.34 9.74
C MET A 647 -7.19 -56.80 10.65
N VAL A 648 -7.00 -56.70 11.96
CA VAL A 648 -8.07 -56.91 12.93
C VAL A 648 -8.79 -55.58 13.12
N THR A 649 -10.01 -55.47 12.61
CA THR A 649 -10.76 -54.21 12.59
C THR A 649 -11.16 -53.75 13.99
N SER A 650 -11.46 -54.69 14.89
CA SER A 650 -11.85 -54.41 16.28
C SER A 650 -10.74 -53.79 17.13
N TYR A 651 -9.47 -53.98 16.75
CA TYR A 651 -8.31 -53.39 17.45
C TYR A 651 -7.50 -52.42 16.58
N GLY A 652 -7.84 -52.27 15.30
CA GLY A 652 -7.11 -51.43 14.35
C GLY A 652 -5.65 -51.84 14.14
N GLN A 653 -5.30 -53.10 14.39
CA GLN A 653 -3.92 -53.60 14.37
C GLN A 653 -3.74 -54.77 13.39
N ARG A 654 -2.54 -54.85 12.82
CA ARG A 654 -2.16 -55.94 11.91
C ARG A 654 -1.81 -57.19 12.71
N GLY A 655 -2.36 -58.32 12.29
CA GLY A 655 -2.08 -59.64 12.85
C GLY A 655 -1.90 -60.69 11.77
N VAL A 656 -1.32 -61.83 12.16
CA VAL A 656 -1.14 -62.98 11.26
C VAL A 656 -2.05 -64.11 11.72
N LEU A 657 -2.80 -64.72 10.80
CA LEU A 657 -3.64 -65.87 11.12
C LEU A 657 -2.76 -67.09 11.43
N VAL A 658 -2.88 -67.65 12.64
CA VAL A 658 -2.10 -68.82 13.05
C VAL A 658 -2.81 -70.10 12.66
N GLN A 659 -4.06 -70.26 13.08
CA GLN A 659 -4.87 -71.45 12.80
C GLN A 659 -6.36 -71.17 13.01
N LYS A 660 -7.21 -71.97 12.37
CA LYS A 660 -8.66 -71.90 12.55
C LYS A 660 -9.07 -72.83 13.69
N VAL A 661 -9.64 -72.27 14.76
CA VAL A 661 -9.94 -73.00 16.01
C VAL A 661 -11.46 -73.29 16.14
N GLY A 662 -12.29 -72.72 15.27
CA GLY A 662 -13.73 -73.01 15.17
C GLY A 662 -14.29 -72.65 13.80
N GLU A 663 -15.60 -72.88 13.58
CA GLU A 663 -16.23 -72.71 12.25
C GLU A 663 -16.11 -71.27 11.70
N HIS A 664 -16.08 -70.27 12.59
CA HIS A 664 -15.90 -68.85 12.28
C HIS A 664 -14.89 -68.14 13.20
N VAL A 665 -14.03 -68.88 13.92
CA VAL A 665 -13.06 -68.28 14.87
C VAL A 665 -11.64 -68.66 14.49
N TRP A 666 -10.79 -67.65 14.36
CA TRP A 666 -9.38 -67.77 14.06
C TRP A 666 -8.52 -67.35 15.24
N GLU A 667 -7.43 -68.07 15.47
CA GLU A 667 -6.37 -67.62 16.35
C GLU A 667 -5.45 -66.68 15.58
N VAL A 668 -5.43 -65.41 15.97
CA VAL A 668 -4.65 -64.36 15.34
C VAL A 668 -3.52 -63.95 16.27
N GLN A 669 -2.30 -63.88 15.72
CA GLN A 669 -1.15 -63.35 16.42
C GLN A 669 -1.03 -61.85 16.15
N LEU A 670 -1.29 -61.05 17.19
CA LEU A 670 -1.10 -59.59 17.21
C LEU A 670 0.21 -59.30 17.94
N GLY A 671 1.30 -59.13 17.17
CA GLY A 671 2.65 -58.97 17.73
C GLY A 671 3.10 -60.19 18.55
N ILE A 672 3.21 -60.03 19.87
CA ILE A 672 3.63 -61.09 20.82
C ILE A 672 2.46 -61.84 21.47
N LEU A 673 1.21 -61.41 21.25
CA LEU A 673 0.01 -62.00 21.87
C LEU A 673 -0.79 -62.81 20.85
N LYS A 674 -1.37 -63.94 21.28
CA LYS A 674 -2.30 -64.76 20.48
C LYS A 674 -3.70 -64.63 21.05
N MET A 675 -4.67 -64.29 20.20
CA MET A 675 -6.07 -64.09 20.59
C MET A 675 -7.00 -64.82 19.63
N LYS A 676 -8.17 -65.26 20.13
CA LYS A 676 -9.23 -65.85 19.31
C LYS A 676 -10.16 -64.73 18.84
N ILE A 677 -10.26 -64.57 17.52
CA ILE A 677 -10.98 -63.48 16.87
C ILE A 677 -11.94 -64.07 15.85
N ASP A 678 -13.16 -63.53 15.77
CA ASP A 678 -14.16 -63.97 14.81
C ASP A 678 -13.77 -63.53 13.39
N GLU A 679 -14.07 -64.38 12.41
CA GLU A 679 -13.82 -64.16 10.98
C GLU A 679 -14.49 -62.88 10.46
N ALA A 680 -15.52 -62.37 11.15
CA ALA A 680 -16.18 -61.09 10.82
C ALA A 680 -15.31 -59.85 11.09
N ASP A 681 -14.35 -59.91 12.01
CA ASP A 681 -13.50 -58.78 12.42
C ASP A 681 -12.11 -58.81 11.74
N LEU A 682 -11.96 -59.62 10.69
CA LEU A 682 -10.70 -59.84 10.00
C LEU A 682 -10.78 -59.42 8.53
N GLU A 683 -9.86 -58.56 8.09
CA GLU A 683 -9.72 -58.16 6.69
C GLU A 683 -8.37 -58.57 6.13
N LYS A 684 -8.35 -59.36 5.04
CA LYS A 684 -7.09 -59.81 4.42
C LYS A 684 -6.36 -58.65 3.74
N ILE A 685 -5.09 -58.46 4.08
CA ILE A 685 -4.21 -57.49 3.46
C ILE A 685 -3.41 -58.21 2.37
N ASN A 686 -3.53 -57.76 1.11
CA ASN A 686 -2.67 -58.27 0.03
C ASN A 686 -1.37 -57.47 0.02
N VAL A 687 -0.30 -58.05 0.59
CA VAL A 687 1.04 -57.46 0.52
C VAL A 687 1.70 -57.94 -0.77
N GLU A 688 1.88 -57.04 -1.74
CA GLU A 688 2.81 -57.29 -2.84
C GLU A 688 4.22 -57.47 -2.28
N SER A 689 4.82 -58.61 -2.61
CA SER A 689 6.05 -59.10 -2.01
C SER A 689 7.29 -58.36 -2.55
N LYS A 690 7.66 -57.24 -1.92
CA LYS A 690 9.08 -56.85 -1.89
C LYS A 690 9.78 -57.73 -0.86
N LYS A 691 10.56 -58.70 -1.34
CA LYS A 691 11.41 -59.60 -0.54
C LYS A 691 12.31 -58.78 0.40
N VAL A 692 11.90 -58.63 1.66
CA VAL A 692 12.78 -58.25 2.75
C VAL A 692 13.29 -59.54 3.39
N LYS A 693 14.61 -59.69 3.44
CA LYS A 693 15.29 -60.83 4.04
C LYS A 693 15.02 -60.85 5.54
N ARG A 694 14.76 -62.06 6.04
CA ARG A 694 14.46 -62.47 7.40
C ARG A 694 15.26 -61.71 8.47
N ALA A 695 14.56 -61.11 9.43
CA ALA A 695 15.13 -60.75 10.72
C ALA A 695 15.38 -62.04 11.52
N GLY A 696 16.66 -62.31 11.81
CA GLY A 696 17.08 -63.39 12.68
C GLY A 696 16.71 -63.11 14.13
N THR A 697 16.22 -64.15 14.78
CA THR A 697 15.99 -64.30 16.21
C THR A 697 17.11 -63.69 17.06
N VAL A 698 16.78 -62.71 17.90
CA VAL A 698 17.71 -62.16 18.89
C VAL A 698 17.79 -63.13 20.07
N LEU A 699 18.87 -63.91 20.11
CA LEU A 699 19.36 -64.51 21.34
C LEU A 699 20.05 -63.42 22.16
N ARG A 700 19.56 -63.18 23.38
CA ARG A 700 20.29 -62.41 24.39
C ARG A 700 21.53 -63.21 24.79
N SER A 701 22.72 -62.63 24.59
CA SER A 701 23.91 -62.99 25.37
C SER A 701 24.85 -61.77 25.52
N ALA A 702 25.23 -61.56 26.78
CA ALA A 702 26.29 -60.76 27.39
C ALA A 702 27.19 -59.79 26.57
N LYS A 703 27.17 -58.53 27.04
CA LYS A 703 28.29 -57.56 27.18
C LYS A 703 29.45 -57.60 26.15
N THR A 704 29.46 -56.64 25.21
CA THR A 704 30.68 -56.04 24.64
C THR A 704 30.39 -54.66 24.01
N SER A 705 31.26 -53.69 24.29
CA SER A 705 31.46 -52.33 23.73
C SER A 705 30.34 -51.64 22.92
N HIS A 706 29.85 -50.49 23.41
CA HIS A 706 29.03 -49.54 22.66
C HIS A 706 29.85 -48.90 21.51
N VAL A 707 29.84 -49.52 20.33
CA VAL A 707 30.34 -48.91 19.09
C VAL A 707 29.15 -48.29 18.37
N SER A 708 29.23 -47.00 18.01
CA SER A 708 28.19 -46.35 17.20
C SER A 708 28.15 -46.97 15.79
N PRO A 709 26.99 -47.09 15.12
CA PRO A 709 26.91 -47.50 13.70
C PRO A 709 27.29 -46.36 12.71
N GLN A 710 27.59 -45.17 13.23
CA GLN A 710 28.05 -44.01 12.47
C GLN A 710 29.33 -43.40 13.07
N LEU A 711 30.32 -43.14 12.21
CA LEU A 711 31.56 -42.42 12.54
C LEU A 711 31.54 -41.04 11.89
N ASP A 712 31.78 -39.97 12.66
CA ASP A 712 31.86 -38.59 12.16
C ASP A 712 33.30 -38.06 12.26
N LEU A 713 33.86 -37.69 11.11
CA LEU A 713 35.24 -37.25 10.94
C LEU A 713 35.34 -35.78 10.50
N ARG A 714 34.23 -35.03 10.52
CA ARG A 714 34.22 -33.62 10.15
C ARG A 714 35.09 -32.81 11.12
N GLY A 715 35.96 -31.98 10.56
CA GLY A 715 36.86 -31.11 11.34
C GLY A 715 38.16 -31.76 11.81
N LYS A 716 38.38 -33.07 11.54
CA LYS A 716 39.62 -33.76 11.88
C LYS A 716 40.69 -33.60 10.80
N ARG A 717 41.96 -33.61 11.20
CA ARG A 717 43.11 -33.63 10.28
C ARG A 717 43.24 -35.01 9.62
N TYR A 718 43.83 -35.06 8.43
CA TYR A 718 43.88 -36.27 7.59
C TYR A 718 44.45 -37.50 8.31
N GLU A 719 45.62 -37.39 8.95
CA GLU A 719 46.27 -38.54 9.60
C GLU A 719 45.50 -39.07 10.82
N GLU A 720 44.91 -38.16 11.60
CA GLU A 720 44.08 -38.51 12.76
C GLU A 720 42.81 -39.25 12.32
N ALA A 721 42.17 -38.76 11.25
CA ALA A 721 40.97 -39.37 10.69
C ALA A 721 41.23 -40.78 10.13
N MET A 722 42.36 -41.03 9.47
CA MET A 722 42.67 -42.37 8.93
C MET A 722 42.91 -43.39 10.04
N THR A 723 43.59 -42.99 11.11
CA THR A 723 43.84 -43.84 12.29
C THR A 723 42.54 -44.24 13.00
N GLU A 724 41.60 -43.30 13.06
CA GLU A 724 40.29 -43.53 13.69
C GLU A 724 39.37 -44.39 12.82
N VAL A 725 39.40 -44.23 11.50
CA VAL A 725 38.68 -45.10 10.57
C VAL A 725 39.15 -46.54 10.71
N ASP A 726 40.46 -46.77 10.78
CA ASP A 726 41.04 -48.11 10.92
C ASP A 726 40.54 -48.82 12.18
N ARG A 727 40.66 -48.15 13.34
CA ARG A 727 40.17 -48.67 14.63
C ARG A 727 38.66 -48.89 14.64
N TYR A 728 37.90 -47.99 14.01
CA TYR A 728 36.44 -48.06 14.01
C TYR A 728 35.93 -49.22 13.13
N ILE A 729 36.56 -49.48 11.99
CA ILE A 729 36.20 -50.60 11.12
C ILE A 729 36.38 -51.93 11.87
N ASP A 730 37.49 -52.11 12.57
CA ASP A 730 37.73 -53.32 13.39
C ASP A 730 36.70 -53.47 14.51
N ALA A 731 36.38 -52.37 15.19
CA ALA A 731 35.38 -52.35 16.25
C ALA A 731 33.95 -52.65 15.72
N ALA A 732 33.62 -52.15 14.52
CA ALA A 732 32.32 -52.39 13.88
C ALA A 732 32.17 -53.85 13.41
N ILE A 733 33.24 -54.48 12.95
CA ILE A 733 33.27 -55.90 12.59
C ILE A 733 33.11 -56.77 13.83
N LEU A 734 33.82 -56.45 14.92
CA LEU A 734 33.68 -57.15 16.21
C LEU A 734 32.28 -56.99 16.81
N ALA A 735 31.64 -55.83 16.62
CA ALA A 735 30.26 -55.58 17.02
C ALA A 735 29.22 -56.29 16.12
N GLY A 736 29.65 -56.91 15.02
CA GLY A 736 28.78 -57.65 14.11
C GLY A 736 27.86 -56.77 13.27
N TYR A 737 28.23 -55.50 13.00
CA TYR A 737 27.41 -54.63 12.17
C TYR A 737 27.45 -55.06 10.69
N PRO A 738 26.30 -55.19 10.01
CA PRO A 738 26.27 -55.54 8.59
C PRO A 738 26.74 -54.38 7.68
N SER A 739 26.63 -53.15 8.16
CA SER A 739 27.06 -51.93 7.47
C SER A 739 27.25 -50.77 8.45
N VAL A 740 28.12 -49.83 8.12
CA VAL A 740 28.36 -48.59 8.89
C VAL A 740 28.46 -47.38 7.98
N THR A 741 28.21 -46.19 8.54
CA THR A 741 28.29 -44.91 7.81
C THR A 741 29.46 -44.09 8.31
N ILE A 742 30.35 -43.66 7.41
CA ILE A 742 31.46 -42.75 7.70
C ILE A 742 31.16 -41.38 7.12
N VAL A 743 31.06 -40.36 7.96
CA VAL A 743 30.80 -38.97 7.55
C VAL A 743 32.11 -38.20 7.53
N HIS A 744 32.54 -37.80 6.32
CA HIS A 744 33.82 -37.10 6.12
C HIS A 744 33.63 -35.65 5.61
N GLY A 745 32.39 -35.24 5.33
CA GLY A 745 32.06 -33.90 4.85
C GLY A 745 32.39 -33.68 3.36
N LYS A 746 31.94 -32.54 2.83
CA LYS A 746 32.06 -32.17 1.40
C LYS A 746 33.24 -31.22 1.08
N GLY A 747 34.16 -30.98 2.02
CA GLY A 747 35.21 -29.95 1.94
C GLY A 747 36.24 -30.14 0.81
N THR A 748 37.54 -30.05 1.11
CA THR A 748 38.63 -30.13 0.10
C THR A 748 38.77 -31.49 -0.61
N GLY A 749 37.92 -32.48 -0.29
CA GLY A 749 37.94 -33.82 -0.90
C GLY A 749 39.07 -34.74 -0.41
N ALA A 750 40.04 -34.24 0.35
CA ALA A 750 41.19 -35.00 0.83
C ALA A 750 40.80 -36.20 1.71
N LEU A 751 39.92 -36.00 2.70
CA LEU A 751 39.42 -37.08 3.56
C LEU A 751 38.60 -38.11 2.77
N ARG A 752 37.79 -37.65 1.80
CA ARG A 752 37.02 -38.54 0.93
C ARG A 752 37.94 -39.46 0.12
N GLN A 753 38.98 -38.90 -0.50
CA GLN A 753 39.94 -39.68 -1.29
C GLN A 753 40.70 -40.67 -0.42
N GLY A 754 41.20 -40.24 0.74
CA GLY A 754 41.89 -41.12 1.70
C GLY A 754 41.03 -42.28 2.18
N ILE A 755 39.78 -42.01 2.59
CA ILE A 755 38.84 -43.05 3.04
C ILE A 755 38.50 -44.01 1.90
N THR A 756 38.27 -43.50 0.70
CA THR A 756 37.97 -44.35 -0.47
C THR A 756 39.13 -45.30 -0.78
N GLN A 757 40.37 -44.79 -0.76
CA GLN A 757 41.57 -45.58 -1.01
C GLN A 757 41.81 -46.63 0.09
N TYR A 758 41.61 -46.25 1.36
CA TYR A 758 41.69 -47.16 2.49
C TYR A 758 40.65 -48.29 2.38
N LEU A 759 39.38 -47.96 2.12
CA LEU A 759 38.29 -48.94 2.00
C LEU A 759 38.46 -49.89 0.80
N GLN A 760 39.09 -49.45 -0.29
CA GLN A 760 39.45 -50.33 -1.41
C GLN A 760 40.52 -51.36 -1.04
N SER A 761 41.45 -51.00 -0.15
CA SER A 761 42.54 -51.87 0.28
C SER A 761 42.15 -52.85 1.40
N ASN A 762 41.09 -52.56 2.16
CA ASN A 762 40.69 -53.35 3.31
C ASN A 762 39.88 -54.60 2.90
N ARG A 763 40.43 -55.80 3.19
CA ARG A 763 39.84 -57.11 2.83
C ARG A 763 38.51 -57.41 3.53
N ALA A 764 38.21 -56.76 4.65
CA ALA A 764 36.96 -56.96 5.39
C ALA A 764 35.76 -56.23 4.76
N VAL A 765 36.01 -55.27 3.87
CA VAL A 765 34.97 -54.53 3.15
C VAL A 765 34.50 -55.35 1.95
N LYS A 766 33.17 -55.48 1.81
CA LYS A 766 32.51 -56.14 0.68
C LYS A 766 32.23 -55.17 -0.44
N SER A 767 31.68 -54.01 -0.09
CA SER A 767 31.40 -52.90 -1.01
C SER A 767 31.21 -51.61 -0.21
N PHE A 768 31.37 -50.47 -0.86
CA PHE A 768 31.06 -49.17 -0.27
C PHE A 768 30.43 -48.27 -1.33
N ASN A 769 29.52 -47.40 -0.92
CA ASN A 769 28.82 -46.45 -1.80
C ASN A 769 28.65 -45.11 -1.07
N PHE A 770 28.54 -44.01 -1.81
CA PHE A 770 28.12 -42.75 -1.20
C PHE A 770 26.69 -42.86 -0.65
N ALA A 771 26.42 -42.14 0.44
CA ALA A 771 25.10 -42.11 1.02
C ALA A 771 24.09 -41.47 0.05
N ALA A 772 22.80 -41.81 0.19
CA ALA A 772 21.74 -41.18 -0.58
C ALA A 772 21.72 -39.65 -0.36
N PRO A 773 21.18 -38.84 -1.29
CA PRO A 773 21.14 -37.37 -1.16
C PRO A 773 20.55 -36.88 0.17
N ASN A 774 19.53 -37.57 0.68
CA ASN A 774 18.87 -37.25 1.95
C ASN A 774 19.69 -37.63 3.21
N ASN A 775 20.77 -38.39 3.07
CA ASN A 775 21.62 -38.90 4.16
C ASN A 775 23.10 -38.45 4.03
N GLY A 776 23.34 -37.25 3.46
CA GLY A 776 24.67 -36.65 3.38
C GLY A 776 25.36 -36.74 2.01
N GLY A 777 24.77 -37.47 1.05
CA GLY A 777 25.25 -37.53 -0.34
C GLY A 777 26.74 -37.88 -0.45
N ASN A 778 27.46 -37.14 -1.30
CA ASN A 778 28.91 -37.28 -1.49
C ASN A 778 29.78 -36.90 -0.27
N GLY A 779 29.18 -36.49 0.86
CA GLY A 779 29.87 -36.17 2.11
C GLY A 779 29.87 -37.31 3.14
N ALA A 780 29.24 -38.45 2.81
CA ALA A 780 29.23 -39.65 3.63
C ALA A 780 29.37 -40.91 2.78
N THR A 781 30.05 -41.92 3.31
CA THR A 781 30.26 -43.22 2.66
C THR A 781 29.65 -44.32 3.52
N VAL A 782 28.76 -45.12 2.93
CA VAL A 782 28.20 -46.32 3.55
C VAL A 782 29.05 -47.52 3.16
N VAL A 783 29.58 -48.21 4.17
CA VAL A 783 30.47 -49.36 4.03
C VAL A 783 29.72 -50.62 4.41
N TYR A 784 29.78 -51.65 3.57
CA TYR A 784 29.20 -52.97 3.80
C TYR A 784 30.32 -53.98 4.05
N PHE A 785 30.23 -54.74 5.15
CA PHE A 785 31.22 -55.76 5.51
C PHE A 785 30.89 -57.12 4.88
N ARG A 786 31.87 -58.02 4.82
CA ARG A 786 31.75 -59.33 4.17
C ARG A 786 30.90 -60.33 4.93
#